data_AF-A0A7Y4SQ76-F1
#
_entry.id   AF-A0A7Y4SQ76-F1
#
_cell.length_a   1.000
_cell.length_b   1.000
_cell.length_c   1.000
_cell.angle_alpha   90.00
_cell.angle_beta   90.00
_cell.angle_gamma   90.00
#
_symmetry.space_group_name_H-M   'P 1'
#
loop_
_entity.id
_entity.type
_entity.pdbx_description
1 polymer ?
#
loop_
_entity_poly.entity_id
_entity_poly.type
_entity_poly.pdbx_seq_one_letter_code
_entity_poly.pdbx_strand_id
1 'polypeptide(L)'
;MEHEGRSEHSSGHRGSVFISYAAEDRERAARIAVYLTSHGWTVWWDRHIPLGMPFDEVIDQALRDADCAVVLWTKASVASRWVRAEASEAARREILLPVLAEDVEIPLEFRLLQALDLRGTTPRNEDSALDALRQAVARICGRTLAQPPTEDIEAVSDPRHRHSVEHLVLAAIVLSIALGALWYWDAYHRTIVNYYAHVTTRWGLPDGVGPLARDMVARRSGSIVVVRKGRRHPAHEVRLVDSSGYAPPVGLALAGAAMADLNPIPSKRAELDDAISSDLAQLARVTFTHDGDGNVLEQAGFTRGGRRLYTIHFAAPNLGEYKAEGFGTPVRESGIRYLRYTRIAEGPHAGRNERVEYLDDQRQGAANENGECGYRAVLGDSELAEEIVYLGCDGADHPNDVGALKEVLSRDSFGNVVESSTVNESGVPVASRLGIAVVRLRYDRVGNQIEASLFDERGQPSLVAGLGAAGYTATYDASGRLTGLSLQGPDQKPIVGASGFARQTLDWKSARQALIRFHGVDGGLTRGVEGAPQALVTWDAKGFAVESALLDQKGNSMRGRSGCATNRLQYDDVGNLSEIQCLNERGAPTLSSDGLTHAKFTSDHRGNRVTTAFYNLSGEPGRVGETYAVIHDTYNAAGSLVRETYLSAKGNPIKTREGFAAATFEYDAQGNRTRTEFLDENGQRTNRIDGYSAVRHTFDERRLETATTYVDSNDSIVRGPEGCGTIRYEYDPRGFIERLACWGVDGKPTRGIDGYASARIAWTQAGQILLRTYFDERDQPAVATRLGYAMRRWTYGGSRLVERSDYDVEGRRTTNAYGYSIVTFQYDEDGEEVSRAVLDTQRRPLDFKVSVDRTKPGSVAADRGFLAGDLLLTYDGQVVSTSFQVTNDLEMHGSDRTRELQVERAGRVLSLNVPPGRLDGLELVERVSTPARAPATR
;
A
#
# COMPACT_ATOMS: atom_id res chain seq x y z
N MET A 1 -95.75 12.67 -21.96
CA MET A 1 -96.12 13.87 -21.18
C MET A 1 -95.60 13.64 -19.78
N GLU A 2 -94.84 14.62 -19.31
CA GLU A 2 -94.50 14.94 -17.92
C GLU A 2 -93.48 14.09 -17.15
N HIS A 3 -92.47 14.84 -16.71
CA HIS A 3 -91.49 14.64 -15.65
C HIS A 3 -92.13 14.48 -14.27
N GLU A 4 -91.45 13.71 -13.41
CA GLU A 4 -91.01 14.02 -12.02
C GLU A 4 -90.50 12.68 -11.45
N GLY A 5 -89.31 12.49 -10.87
CA GLY A 5 -88.40 13.35 -10.13
C GLY A 5 -87.98 12.57 -8.89
N ARG A 6 -86.85 11.83 -8.94
CA ARG A 6 -86.23 11.24 -7.73
C ARG A 6 -84.74 11.55 -7.72
N SER A 7 -84.36 12.35 -6.74
CA SER A 7 -83.01 12.79 -6.42
C SER A 7 -82.19 11.65 -5.79
N GLU A 8 -81.04 11.32 -6.36
CA GLU A 8 -80.00 10.55 -5.68
C GLU A 8 -78.80 11.45 -5.35
N HIS A 9 -78.51 11.56 -4.05
CA HIS A 9 -77.29 12.15 -3.53
C HIS A 9 -76.12 11.20 -3.83
N SER A 10 -75.30 11.55 -4.82
CA SER A 10 -73.95 11.02 -4.97
C SER A 10 -73.06 11.64 -3.89
N SER A 11 -72.70 10.87 -2.86
CA SER A 11 -71.59 11.21 -1.96
C SER A 11 -70.27 10.97 -2.70
N GLY A 12 -69.89 11.92 -3.56
CA GLY A 12 -68.62 11.91 -4.27
C GLY A 12 -67.45 12.19 -3.32
N HIS A 13 -66.50 11.26 -3.26
CA HIS A 13 -65.20 11.43 -2.60
C HIS A 13 -64.43 12.56 -3.32
N ARG A 14 -64.05 13.64 -2.62
CA ARG A 14 -63.55 14.89 -3.25
C ARG A 14 -62.04 14.93 -3.56
N GLY A 15 -61.35 13.79 -3.44
CA GLY A 15 -59.91 13.64 -3.65
C GLY A 15 -59.09 13.53 -2.34
N SER A 16 -57.80 13.23 -2.48
CA SER A 16 -56.84 13.08 -1.37
C SER A 16 -55.98 14.34 -1.17
N VAL A 17 -55.80 14.75 0.08
CA VAL A 17 -55.03 15.95 0.46
C VAL A 17 -53.89 15.56 1.37
N PHE A 18 -52.67 15.93 1.02
CA PHE A 18 -51.48 15.81 1.87
C PHE A 18 -51.20 17.14 2.56
N ILE A 19 -50.93 17.15 3.87
CA ILE A 19 -50.54 18.37 4.60
C ILE A 19 -49.09 18.25 5.08
N SER A 20 -48.22 19.07 4.51
CA SER A 20 -46.84 19.25 4.96
C SER A 20 -46.74 20.41 5.95
N TYR A 21 -46.11 20.16 7.10
CA TYR A 21 -45.93 21.14 8.17
C TYR A 21 -44.73 20.78 9.06
N ALA A 22 -44.18 21.77 9.78
CA ALA A 22 -43.15 21.54 10.80
C ALA A 22 -43.78 21.00 12.09
N ALA A 23 -43.05 20.25 12.92
CA ALA A 23 -43.62 19.59 14.09
C ALA A 23 -44.32 20.58 15.07
N GLU A 24 -43.80 21.80 15.14
CA GLU A 24 -44.30 22.92 15.94
C GLU A 24 -45.68 23.42 15.47
N ASP A 25 -46.03 23.19 14.21
CA ASP A 25 -47.29 23.63 13.60
C ASP A 25 -48.41 22.58 13.68
N ARG A 26 -48.20 21.49 14.44
CA ARG A 26 -49.10 20.34 14.48
C ARG A 26 -50.55 20.70 14.83
N GLU A 27 -50.76 21.60 15.78
CA GLU A 27 -52.12 22.01 16.15
C GLU A 27 -52.84 22.75 15.01
N ARG A 28 -52.10 23.56 14.25
CA ARG A 28 -52.64 24.32 13.13
C ARG A 28 -52.94 23.39 11.94
N ALA A 29 -52.06 22.43 11.66
CA ALA A 29 -52.27 21.37 10.68
C ALA A 29 -53.46 20.46 11.06
N ALA A 30 -53.61 20.10 12.33
CA ALA A 30 -54.72 19.31 12.85
C ALA A 30 -56.07 19.98 12.58
N ARG A 31 -56.18 21.28 12.86
CA ARG A 31 -57.42 22.04 12.62
C ARG A 31 -57.80 22.06 11.14
N ILE A 32 -56.83 22.32 10.26
CA ILE A 32 -57.03 22.28 8.81
C ILE A 32 -57.47 20.88 8.38
N ALA A 33 -56.81 19.83 8.89
CA ALA A 33 -57.13 18.46 8.53
C ALA A 33 -58.54 18.05 8.94
N VAL A 34 -58.96 18.37 10.17
CA VAL A 34 -60.32 18.12 10.66
C VAL A 34 -61.34 18.86 9.80
N TYR A 35 -61.07 20.12 9.46
CA TYR A 35 -61.97 20.93 8.63
C TYR A 35 -62.09 20.39 7.19
N LEU A 36 -60.99 20.02 6.55
CA LEU A 36 -61.05 19.44 5.20
C LEU A 36 -61.70 18.05 5.21
N THR A 37 -61.44 17.25 6.23
CA THR A 37 -62.07 15.92 6.39
C THR A 37 -63.59 16.04 6.56
N SER A 38 -64.07 16.99 7.36
CA SER A 38 -65.52 17.22 7.54
C SER A 38 -66.24 17.70 6.27
N HIS A 39 -65.49 18.16 5.27
CA HIS A 39 -66.01 18.59 3.96
C HIS A 39 -65.76 17.57 2.83
N GLY A 40 -65.38 16.33 3.17
CA GLY A 40 -65.39 15.19 2.23
C GLY A 40 -64.07 14.88 1.50
N TRP A 41 -62.94 15.45 1.95
CA TRP A 41 -61.60 15.07 1.49
C TRP A 41 -60.98 14.00 2.40
N THR A 42 -60.17 13.11 1.82
CA THR A 42 -59.30 12.23 2.60
C THR A 42 -58.00 12.97 2.88
N VAL A 43 -57.69 13.22 4.15
CA VAL A 43 -56.55 14.06 4.52
C VAL A 43 -55.45 13.23 5.19
N TRP A 44 -54.26 13.21 4.59
CA TRP A 44 -53.04 12.66 5.17
C TRP A 44 -52.24 13.79 5.81
N TRP A 45 -52.02 13.71 7.13
CA TRP A 45 -51.32 14.74 7.90
C TRP A 45 -50.66 14.19 9.18
N ASP A 46 -51.26 13.18 9.83
CA ASP A 46 -50.68 12.53 11.01
C ASP A 46 -49.75 11.38 10.60
N ARG A 47 -48.52 11.39 11.13
CA ARG A 47 -47.41 10.49 10.77
C ARG A 47 -47.56 9.07 11.37
N HIS A 48 -48.78 8.54 11.47
CA HIS A 48 -49.02 7.19 11.95
C HIS A 48 -48.71 6.17 10.85
N ILE A 49 -47.59 5.45 11.00
CA ILE A 49 -47.05 4.51 10.02
C ILE A 49 -47.50 3.07 10.35
N PRO A 50 -47.97 2.31 9.35
CA PRO A 50 -48.12 0.85 9.47
C PRO A 50 -46.76 0.18 9.67
N LEU A 51 -46.72 -0.82 10.55
CA LEU A 51 -45.50 -1.55 10.93
C LEU A 51 -44.75 -2.14 9.73
N GLY A 52 -43.45 -1.84 9.63
CA GLY A 52 -42.53 -2.49 8.70
C GLY A 52 -42.16 -1.70 7.44
N MET A 53 -42.71 -0.49 7.22
CA MET A 53 -42.30 0.38 6.11
C MET A 53 -41.41 1.55 6.56
N PRO A 54 -40.39 1.94 5.77
CA PRO A 54 -39.60 3.16 5.98
C PRO A 54 -40.45 4.44 6.00
N PHE A 55 -40.11 5.38 6.88
CA PHE A 55 -40.85 6.65 7.09
C PHE A 55 -40.88 7.53 5.83
N ASP A 56 -39.79 7.54 5.08
CA ASP A 56 -39.67 8.17 3.78
C ASP A 56 -40.53 7.48 2.72
N GLU A 57 -40.59 6.15 2.67
CA GLU A 57 -41.45 5.44 1.71
C GLU A 57 -42.94 5.69 1.95
N VAL A 58 -43.40 5.73 3.21
CA VAL A 58 -44.82 5.98 3.53
C VAL A 58 -45.22 7.43 3.21
N ILE A 59 -44.32 8.38 3.46
CA ILE A 59 -44.58 9.79 3.18
C ILE A 59 -44.48 10.08 1.69
N ASP A 60 -43.49 9.50 1.00
CA ASP A 60 -43.38 9.56 -0.46
C ASP A 60 -44.62 8.93 -1.11
N GLN A 61 -45.11 7.81 -0.57
CA GLN A 61 -46.31 7.16 -1.08
C GLN A 61 -47.57 8.02 -0.82
N ALA A 62 -47.74 8.55 0.40
CA ALA A 62 -48.86 9.42 0.73
C ALA A 62 -48.85 10.72 -0.08
N LEU A 63 -47.66 11.28 -0.33
CA LEU A 63 -47.51 12.44 -1.20
C LEU A 63 -47.81 12.07 -2.65
N ARG A 64 -47.32 10.92 -3.16
CA ARG A 64 -47.64 10.38 -4.50
C ARG A 64 -49.14 10.20 -4.71
N ASP A 65 -49.84 9.67 -3.72
CA ASP A 65 -51.27 9.38 -3.79
C ASP A 65 -52.15 10.62 -3.57
N ALA A 66 -51.55 11.78 -3.24
CA ALA A 66 -52.27 13.03 -3.02
C ALA A 66 -52.65 13.74 -4.33
N ASP A 67 -53.90 14.20 -4.41
CA ASP A 67 -54.41 15.07 -5.47
C ASP A 67 -54.08 16.56 -5.22
N CYS A 68 -53.82 16.93 -3.97
CA CYS A 68 -53.41 18.27 -3.54
C CYS A 68 -52.47 18.16 -2.34
N ALA A 69 -51.38 18.93 -2.33
CA ALA A 69 -50.45 19.01 -1.20
C ALA A 69 -50.42 20.43 -0.61
N VAL A 70 -50.97 20.58 0.59
CA VAL A 70 -50.98 21.83 1.35
C VAL A 70 -49.68 21.96 2.14
N VAL A 71 -48.88 22.99 1.88
CA VAL A 71 -47.63 23.25 2.61
C VAL A 71 -47.79 24.50 3.48
N LEU A 72 -47.67 24.34 4.79
CA LEU A 72 -47.74 25.45 5.75
C LEU A 72 -46.37 26.13 5.90
N TRP A 73 -46.29 27.40 5.49
CA TRP A 73 -45.11 28.24 5.62
C TRP A 73 -45.12 29.06 6.91
N THR A 74 -44.24 28.67 7.82
CA THR A 74 -43.86 29.26 9.11
C THR A 74 -42.33 29.33 9.26
N LYS A 75 -41.81 30.00 10.29
CA LYS A 75 -40.36 30.07 10.53
C LYS A 75 -39.73 28.68 10.66
N ALA A 76 -40.43 27.74 11.31
CA ALA A 76 -39.98 26.37 11.49
C ALA A 76 -39.97 25.58 10.16
N SER A 77 -41.03 25.72 9.35
CA SER A 77 -41.13 25.01 8.06
C SER A 77 -40.08 25.45 7.03
N VAL A 78 -39.71 26.75 7.00
CA VAL A 78 -38.69 27.29 6.08
C VAL A 78 -37.31 26.72 6.40
N ALA A 79 -37.00 26.52 7.68
CA ALA A 79 -35.75 25.91 8.13
C ALA A 79 -35.73 24.37 7.92
N SER A 80 -36.90 23.72 7.86
CA SER A 80 -37.02 22.27 7.72
C SER A 80 -36.58 21.79 6.33
N ARG A 81 -35.55 20.94 6.28
CA ARG A 81 -35.12 20.28 5.03
C ARG A 81 -36.22 19.34 4.48
N TRP A 82 -37.01 18.76 5.38
CA TRP A 82 -38.07 17.80 5.06
C TRP A 82 -39.26 18.48 4.37
N VAL A 83 -39.79 19.57 4.95
CA VAL A 83 -40.91 20.33 4.36
C VAL A 83 -40.53 20.91 3.00
N ARG A 84 -39.28 21.37 2.83
CA ARG A 84 -38.78 21.83 1.53
C ARG A 84 -38.75 20.72 0.49
N ALA A 85 -38.30 19.52 0.84
CA ALA A 85 -38.28 18.39 -0.09
C ALA A 85 -39.71 17.97 -0.53
N GLU A 86 -40.65 17.89 0.42
CA GLU A 86 -42.07 17.61 0.12
C GLU A 86 -42.69 18.70 -0.76
N ALA A 87 -42.39 19.97 -0.48
CA ALA A 87 -42.86 21.10 -1.28
C ALA A 87 -42.27 21.08 -2.69
N SER A 88 -40.98 20.75 -2.87
CA SER A 88 -40.34 20.60 -4.18
C SER A 88 -41.00 19.50 -5.00
N GLU A 89 -41.31 18.36 -4.38
CA GLU A 89 -41.99 17.25 -5.04
C GLU A 89 -43.44 17.58 -5.41
N ALA A 90 -44.19 18.21 -4.50
CA ALA A 90 -45.54 18.70 -4.80
C ALA A 90 -45.57 19.76 -5.92
N ALA A 91 -44.58 20.65 -5.95
CA ALA A 91 -44.44 21.68 -6.99
C ALA A 91 -44.16 21.03 -8.35
N ARG A 92 -43.25 20.04 -8.39
CA ARG A 92 -42.92 19.26 -9.61
C ARG A 92 -44.15 18.56 -10.19
N ARG A 93 -45.09 18.14 -9.33
CA ARG A 93 -46.33 17.47 -9.71
C ARG A 93 -47.50 18.43 -9.95
N GLU A 94 -47.29 19.74 -9.83
CA GLU A 94 -48.32 20.78 -9.97
C GLU A 94 -49.52 20.64 -9.02
N ILE A 95 -49.33 19.96 -7.88
CA ILE A 95 -50.35 19.76 -6.83
C ILE A 95 -50.10 20.62 -5.58
N LEU A 96 -49.06 21.45 -5.59
CA LEU A 96 -48.67 22.28 -4.44
C LEU A 96 -49.64 23.45 -4.20
N LEU A 97 -50.20 23.51 -2.99
CA LEU A 97 -50.86 24.68 -2.43
C LEU A 97 -50.00 25.29 -1.31
N PRO A 98 -49.24 26.37 -1.58
CA PRO A 98 -48.50 27.06 -0.53
C PRO A 98 -49.44 27.89 0.34
N VAL A 99 -49.35 27.74 1.66
CA VAL A 99 -50.17 28.45 2.65
C VAL A 99 -49.27 29.20 3.62
N LEU A 100 -49.35 30.53 3.64
CA LEU A 100 -48.55 31.37 4.51
C LEU A 100 -49.25 31.53 5.87
N ALA A 101 -48.68 30.91 6.91
CA ALA A 101 -49.26 30.87 8.25
C ALA A 101 -48.56 31.80 9.26
N GLU A 102 -47.34 32.26 8.94
CA GLU A 102 -46.61 33.30 9.67
C GLU A 102 -45.97 34.29 8.71
N ASP A 103 -45.52 35.44 9.22
CA ASP A 103 -44.76 36.40 8.42
C ASP A 103 -43.33 35.89 8.17
N VAL A 104 -43.17 35.16 7.06
CA VAL A 104 -41.92 34.56 6.61
C VAL A 104 -41.71 34.70 5.11
N GLU A 105 -40.44 34.76 4.71
CA GLU A 105 -40.06 34.74 3.30
C GLU A 105 -40.04 33.28 2.81
N ILE A 106 -41.04 32.90 1.99
CA ILE A 106 -41.11 31.57 1.37
C ILE A 106 -39.83 31.35 0.52
N PRO A 107 -39.22 30.15 0.48
CA PRO A 107 -38.06 29.88 -0.39
C PRO A 107 -38.32 30.24 -1.86
N LEU A 108 -37.32 30.79 -2.55
CA LEU A 108 -37.44 31.35 -3.91
C LEU A 108 -38.10 30.39 -4.90
N GLU A 109 -37.79 29.09 -4.80
CA GLU A 109 -38.33 28.01 -5.63
C GLU A 109 -39.87 27.87 -5.58
N PHE A 110 -40.52 28.32 -4.49
CA PHE A 110 -41.97 28.25 -4.31
C PHE A 110 -42.67 29.61 -4.47
N ARG A 111 -41.92 30.71 -4.62
CA ARG A 111 -42.50 32.07 -4.80
C ARG A 111 -43.18 32.29 -6.14
N LEU A 112 -42.95 31.39 -7.10
CA LEU A 112 -43.59 31.41 -8.41
C LEU A 112 -45.07 31.02 -8.34
N LEU A 113 -45.53 30.46 -7.22
CA LEU A 113 -46.93 30.15 -6.94
C LEU A 113 -47.53 31.15 -5.95
N GLN A 114 -48.74 31.63 -6.22
CA GLN A 114 -49.46 32.50 -5.29
C GLN A 114 -49.83 31.72 -4.03
N ALA A 115 -49.30 32.13 -2.87
CA ALA A 115 -49.62 31.53 -1.58
C ALA A 115 -50.96 32.04 -1.03
N LEU A 116 -51.71 31.14 -0.39
CA LEU A 116 -52.88 31.51 0.39
C LEU A 116 -52.42 32.09 1.73
N ASP A 117 -52.80 33.33 2.03
CA ASP A 117 -52.40 34.02 3.25
C ASP A 117 -53.38 33.76 4.40
N LEU A 118 -52.90 33.11 5.48
CA LEU A 118 -53.66 32.84 6.71
C LEU A 118 -53.08 33.56 7.94
N ARG A 119 -52.10 34.48 7.78
CA ARG A 119 -51.39 35.16 8.90
C ARG A 119 -52.30 35.97 9.83
N GLY A 120 -53.49 36.36 9.37
CA GLY A 120 -54.48 37.17 10.12
C GLY A 120 -55.70 36.40 10.64
N THR A 121 -55.60 35.08 10.77
CA THR A 121 -56.72 34.25 11.25
C THR A 121 -56.94 34.45 12.75
N THR A 122 -58.13 34.93 13.10
CA THR A 122 -58.65 35.12 14.46
C THR A 122 -59.92 34.27 14.63
N PRO A 123 -60.36 33.98 15.86
CA PRO A 123 -61.61 33.24 16.09
C PRO A 123 -62.86 33.85 15.42
N ARG A 124 -62.81 35.12 15.01
CA ARG A 124 -63.94 35.85 14.39
C ARG A 124 -64.00 35.71 12.86
N ASN A 125 -62.90 35.35 12.20
CA ASN A 125 -62.81 35.21 10.73
C ASN A 125 -62.27 33.83 10.28
N GLU A 126 -62.10 32.90 11.22
CA GLU A 126 -61.58 31.54 10.99
C GLU A 126 -62.40 30.76 9.96
N ASP A 127 -63.74 30.80 10.04
CA ASP A 127 -64.60 30.11 9.08
C ASP A 127 -64.39 30.60 7.65
N SER A 128 -64.26 31.92 7.45
CA SER A 128 -64.00 32.51 6.13
C SER A 128 -62.61 32.17 5.60
N ALA A 129 -61.61 32.04 6.48
CA ALA A 129 -60.25 31.69 6.11
C ALA A 129 -60.13 30.21 5.72
N LEU A 130 -60.80 29.33 6.46
CA LEU A 130 -60.90 27.91 6.16
C LEU A 130 -61.73 27.64 4.89
N ASP A 131 -62.77 28.44 4.62
CA ASP A 131 -63.53 28.35 3.37
C ASP A 131 -62.69 28.76 2.14
N ALA A 132 -61.81 29.75 2.28
CA ALA A 132 -60.87 30.13 1.23
C ALA A 132 -59.85 29.00 0.94
N LEU A 133 -59.35 28.35 2.00
CA LEU A 133 -58.51 27.16 1.88
C LEU A 133 -59.25 26.01 1.18
N ARG A 134 -60.51 25.75 1.55
CA ARG A 134 -61.36 24.74 0.92
C ARG A 134 -61.53 24.95 -0.58
N GLN A 135 -61.78 26.19 -0.99
CA GLN A 135 -61.93 26.54 -2.41
C GLN A 135 -60.61 26.35 -3.19
N ALA A 136 -59.47 26.66 -2.57
CA ALA A 136 -58.15 26.46 -3.17
C ALA A 136 -57.82 24.96 -3.33
N VAL A 137 -58.08 24.15 -2.30
CA VAL A 137 -57.93 22.68 -2.35
C VAL A 137 -58.83 22.07 -3.43
N ALA A 138 -60.11 22.46 -3.48
CA ALA A 138 -61.05 21.97 -4.49
C ALA A 138 -60.59 22.24 -5.93
N ARG A 139 -59.95 23.39 -6.17
CA ARG A 139 -59.44 23.77 -7.49
C ARG A 139 -58.26 22.91 -7.94
N ILE A 140 -57.39 22.53 -7.00
CA ILE A 140 -56.21 21.71 -7.28
C ILE A 140 -56.62 20.24 -7.45
N CYS A 141 -57.41 19.68 -6.52
CA CYS A 141 -57.93 18.32 -6.65
C CYS A 141 -58.79 18.11 -7.92
N GLY A 142 -59.57 19.13 -8.32
CA GLY A 142 -60.42 19.06 -9.51
C GLY A 142 -59.68 19.03 -10.85
N ARG A 143 -58.36 19.27 -10.88
CA ARG A 143 -57.53 19.11 -12.10
C ARG A 143 -57.12 17.67 -12.37
N THR A 144 -57.25 16.76 -11.40
CA THR A 144 -56.64 15.42 -11.43
C THR A 144 -57.64 14.28 -11.73
N LEU A 145 -58.95 14.52 -11.72
CA LEU A 145 -59.98 13.49 -11.96
C LEU A 145 -60.39 13.38 -13.45
N ALA A 146 -59.63 12.59 -14.22
CA ALA A 146 -60.08 11.95 -15.46
C ALA A 146 -59.77 10.43 -15.42
N GLN A 147 -60.86 9.64 -15.41
CA GLN A 147 -61.07 8.17 -15.30
C GLN A 147 -60.31 7.21 -16.28
N PRO A 148 -60.48 5.85 -16.26
CA PRO A 148 -60.95 4.79 -15.30
C PRO A 148 -60.02 3.49 -15.36
N PRO A 149 -60.35 2.21 -14.99
CA PRO A 149 -61.62 1.59 -14.55
C PRO A 149 -61.66 0.63 -13.34
N THR A 150 -62.92 0.42 -12.96
CA THR A 150 -63.62 -0.42 -11.98
C THR A 150 -63.36 -1.93 -12.03
N GLU A 151 -63.38 -2.56 -10.85
CA GLU A 151 -63.83 -3.96 -10.67
C GLU A 151 -64.62 -4.11 -9.36
N ASP A 152 -65.74 -4.81 -9.46
CA ASP A 152 -66.78 -5.06 -8.46
C ASP A 152 -66.35 -6.06 -7.38
N ILE A 153 -66.69 -5.81 -6.11
CA ILE A 153 -67.07 -6.87 -5.17
C ILE A 153 -68.24 -6.38 -4.28
N GLU A 154 -69.34 -7.13 -4.36
CA GLU A 154 -70.57 -7.00 -3.59
C GLU A 154 -70.38 -7.17 -2.07
N ALA A 155 -71.18 -6.43 -1.31
CA ALA A 155 -71.30 -6.50 0.14
C ALA A 155 -72.19 -7.67 0.59
N VAL A 156 -71.74 -8.42 1.60
CA VAL A 156 -72.60 -9.22 2.48
C VAL A 156 -72.75 -8.47 3.80
N SER A 157 -73.98 -8.10 4.12
CA SER A 157 -74.43 -7.56 5.41
C SER A 157 -74.80 -8.69 6.38
N ASP A 158 -74.32 -8.67 7.62
CA ASP A 158 -75.16 -8.83 8.83
C ASP A 158 -74.34 -8.55 10.12
N PRO A 159 -74.93 -8.35 11.32
CA PRO A 159 -74.50 -7.31 12.23
C PRO A 159 -73.86 -7.98 13.46
N ARG A 160 -73.22 -7.17 14.30
CA ARG A 160 -73.17 -7.28 15.77
C ARG A 160 -71.97 -6.47 16.25
N HIS A 161 -72.26 -5.22 16.59
CA HIS A 161 -71.49 -4.50 17.59
C HIS A 161 -71.54 -5.31 18.90
N ARG A 162 -70.42 -5.95 19.24
CA ARG A 162 -69.99 -6.14 20.65
C ARG A 162 -68.53 -6.57 20.90
N HIS A 163 -67.66 -6.68 19.89
CA HIS A 163 -66.23 -6.99 20.08
C HIS A 163 -65.23 -5.94 19.50
N SER A 164 -65.69 -4.73 19.13
CA SER A 164 -64.85 -3.76 18.40
C SER A 164 -63.79 -3.02 19.23
N VAL A 165 -63.86 -3.05 20.57
CA VAL A 165 -62.80 -2.47 21.42
C VAL A 165 -61.64 -3.46 21.62
N GLU A 166 -61.93 -4.77 21.71
CA GLU A 166 -60.90 -5.80 21.93
C GLU A 166 -59.95 -5.91 20.72
N HIS A 167 -60.46 -5.83 19.50
CA HIS A 167 -59.62 -5.86 18.28
C HIS A 167 -58.83 -4.56 18.06
N LEU A 168 -59.36 -3.39 18.46
CA LEU A 168 -58.64 -2.11 18.41
C LEU A 168 -57.53 -2.04 19.49
N VAL A 169 -57.81 -2.56 20.69
CA VAL A 169 -56.80 -2.69 21.76
C VAL A 169 -55.73 -3.70 21.35
N LEU A 170 -56.11 -4.83 20.77
CA LEU A 170 -55.15 -5.81 20.24
C LEU A 170 -54.31 -5.23 19.11
N ALA A 171 -54.91 -4.49 18.17
CA ALA A 171 -54.18 -3.81 17.09
C ALA A 171 -53.22 -2.74 17.62
N ALA A 172 -53.61 -1.97 18.63
CA ALA A 172 -52.75 -0.98 19.29
C ALA A 172 -51.60 -1.64 20.07
N ILE A 173 -51.85 -2.78 20.72
CA ILE A 173 -50.81 -3.59 21.39
C ILE A 173 -49.83 -4.14 20.33
N VAL A 174 -50.32 -4.69 19.22
CA VAL A 174 -49.48 -5.19 18.12
C VAL A 174 -48.66 -4.05 17.49
N LEU A 175 -49.26 -2.88 17.23
CA LEU A 175 -48.59 -1.67 16.77
C LEU A 175 -47.50 -1.21 17.74
N SER A 176 -47.78 -1.21 19.05
CA SER A 176 -46.81 -0.83 20.08
C SER A 176 -45.66 -1.84 20.17
N ILE A 177 -45.96 -3.13 20.11
CA ILE A 177 -44.94 -4.21 20.11
C ILE A 177 -44.03 -4.06 18.89
N ALA A 178 -44.59 -3.83 17.71
CA ALA A 178 -43.79 -3.79 16.50
C ALA A 178 -43.11 -2.43 16.27
N LEU A 179 -43.63 -1.31 16.78
CA LEU A 179 -42.86 -0.06 16.91
C LEU A 179 -41.71 -0.23 17.93
N GLY A 180 -41.98 -0.91 19.04
CA GLY A 180 -40.95 -1.30 20.01
C GLY A 180 -39.90 -2.22 19.38
N ALA A 181 -40.30 -3.17 18.55
CA ALA A 181 -39.41 -4.07 17.82
C ALA A 181 -38.62 -3.35 16.73
N LEU A 182 -39.24 -2.42 15.98
CA LEU A 182 -38.57 -1.59 14.97
C LEU A 182 -37.55 -0.65 15.62
N TRP A 183 -37.93 -0.01 16.73
CA TRP A 183 -37.02 0.82 17.52
C TRP A 183 -35.88 -0.02 18.10
N TYR A 184 -36.18 -1.19 18.68
CA TYR A 184 -35.18 -2.11 19.20
C TYR A 184 -34.23 -2.57 18.09
N TRP A 185 -34.76 -2.87 16.90
CA TRP A 185 -33.97 -3.22 15.74
C TRP A 185 -33.08 -2.05 15.26
N ASP A 186 -33.59 -0.83 15.10
CA ASP A 186 -32.79 0.34 14.69
C ASP A 186 -31.75 0.73 15.76
N ALA A 187 -32.10 0.59 17.04
CA ALA A 187 -31.22 0.90 18.16
C ALA A 187 -30.11 -0.14 18.34
N TYR A 188 -30.37 -1.43 18.12
CA TYR A 188 -29.47 -2.52 18.54
C TYR A 188 -29.02 -3.49 17.42
N HIS A 189 -29.70 -3.55 16.27
CA HIS A 189 -29.43 -4.57 15.25
C HIS A 189 -29.16 -4.03 13.83
N ARG A 190 -29.71 -2.88 13.46
CA ARG A 190 -29.54 -2.28 12.13
C ARG A 190 -28.07 -1.96 11.85
N THR A 191 -27.46 -2.54 10.83
CA THR A 191 -26.10 -2.17 10.42
C THR A 191 -26.08 -0.74 9.89
N ILE A 192 -25.28 0.13 10.52
CA ILE A 192 -25.05 1.51 10.10
C ILE A 192 -23.63 1.62 9.58
N VAL A 193 -23.51 2.17 8.37
CA VAL A 193 -22.24 2.32 7.64
C VAL A 193 -22.05 3.79 7.33
N ASN A 194 -20.98 4.38 7.88
CA ASN A 194 -20.62 5.78 7.65
C ASN A 194 -19.23 5.84 6.99
N TYR A 195 -19.03 6.85 6.13
CA TYR A 195 -17.82 7.03 5.35
C TYR A 195 -17.07 8.28 5.80
N TYR A 196 -15.75 8.20 5.84
CA TYR A 196 -14.85 9.26 6.33
C TYR A 196 -13.57 9.31 5.51
N ALA A 197 -12.91 10.46 5.50
CA ALA A 197 -11.59 10.64 4.91
C ALA A 197 -10.50 9.97 5.76
N HIS A 198 -10.61 10.14 7.09
CA HIS A 198 -9.64 9.66 8.08
C HIS A 198 -10.33 9.00 9.28
N VAL A 199 -9.55 8.35 10.14
CA VAL A 199 -10.02 7.75 11.38
C VAL A 199 -8.97 7.87 12.46
N THR A 200 -9.40 8.14 13.67
CA THR A 200 -8.57 8.13 14.87
C THR A 200 -9.34 7.42 16.00
N THR A 201 -8.93 7.58 17.25
CA THR A 201 -9.65 7.05 18.42
C THR A 201 -10.14 8.16 19.35
N ARG A 202 -11.30 7.94 19.98
CA ARG A 202 -11.82 8.76 21.09
C ARG A 202 -12.26 7.82 22.20
N TRP A 203 -11.64 7.93 23.37
CA TRP A 203 -11.81 6.97 24.48
C TRP A 203 -11.56 5.51 24.04
N GLY A 204 -10.59 5.32 23.13
CA GLY A 204 -10.27 4.02 22.54
C GLY A 204 -11.22 3.54 21.43
N LEU A 205 -12.37 4.19 21.24
CA LEU A 205 -13.32 3.85 20.18
C LEU A 205 -12.93 4.49 18.84
N PRO A 206 -13.16 3.83 17.70
CA PRO A 206 -12.87 4.41 16.40
C PRO A 206 -13.79 5.62 16.16
N ASP A 207 -13.18 6.73 15.78
CA ASP A 207 -13.84 7.99 15.54
C ASP A 207 -13.43 8.52 14.16
N GLY A 208 -14.43 8.64 13.27
CA GLY A 208 -14.21 9.02 11.89
C GLY A 208 -14.05 10.54 11.76
N VAL A 209 -13.05 10.98 11.01
CA VAL A 209 -12.74 12.39 10.78
C VAL A 209 -12.93 12.72 9.30
N GLY A 210 -13.55 13.86 9.01
CA GLY A 210 -13.93 14.27 7.65
C GLY A 210 -15.03 13.39 7.05
N PRO A 211 -16.30 13.51 7.50
CA PRO A 211 -17.41 12.73 6.96
C PRO A 211 -17.58 12.90 5.45
N LEU A 212 -17.84 11.80 4.74
CA LEU A 212 -17.97 11.78 3.29
C LEU A 212 -19.39 11.47 2.84
N ALA A 213 -19.90 12.28 1.92
CA ALA A 213 -21.13 11.99 1.19
C ALA A 213 -20.89 10.89 0.14
N ARG A 214 -21.96 10.16 -0.22
CA ARG A 214 -21.86 9.00 -1.14
C ARG A 214 -21.29 9.35 -2.51
N ASP A 215 -21.58 10.55 -3.01
CA ASP A 215 -21.07 11.04 -4.29
C ASP A 215 -19.55 11.33 -4.25
N MET A 216 -19.01 11.70 -3.10
CA MET A 216 -17.56 11.83 -2.90
C MET A 216 -16.90 10.45 -2.83
N VAL A 217 -17.47 9.51 -2.06
CA VAL A 217 -16.96 8.13 -1.97
C VAL A 217 -16.88 7.47 -3.35
N ALA A 218 -17.89 7.66 -4.19
CA ALA A 218 -17.93 7.12 -5.55
C ALA A 218 -16.84 7.68 -6.49
N ARG A 219 -16.13 8.74 -6.10
CA ARG A 219 -15.08 9.41 -6.88
C ARG A 219 -13.70 9.32 -6.21
N ARG A 220 -13.57 8.61 -5.09
CA ARG A 220 -12.33 8.48 -4.33
C ARG A 220 -11.62 7.16 -4.62
N SER A 221 -10.29 7.21 -4.63
CA SER A 221 -9.43 6.03 -4.71
C SER A 221 -9.45 5.20 -3.42
N GLY A 222 -9.80 5.83 -2.29
CA GLY A 222 -9.91 5.19 -0.99
C GLY A 222 -10.73 6.03 0.00
N SER A 223 -11.54 5.36 0.81
CA SER A 223 -12.38 5.92 1.87
C SER A 223 -12.38 5.00 3.09
N ILE A 224 -12.46 5.59 4.28
CA ILE A 224 -12.60 4.85 5.53
C ILE A 224 -14.07 4.62 5.83
N VAL A 225 -14.42 3.38 6.18
CA VAL A 225 -15.77 2.97 6.55
C VAL A 225 -15.79 2.62 8.02
N VAL A 226 -16.70 3.22 8.79
CA VAL A 226 -16.94 2.87 10.20
C VAL A 226 -18.31 2.21 10.31
N VAL A 227 -18.35 1.03 10.93
CA VAL A 227 -19.53 0.16 10.99
C VAL A 227 -20.04 0.00 12.43
N ARG A 228 -21.35 0.17 12.62
CA ARG A 228 -22.07 -0.01 13.89
C ARG A 228 -23.22 -1.00 13.74
N LYS A 229 -23.57 -1.72 14.81
CA LYS A 229 -24.79 -2.54 14.89
C LYS A 229 -25.84 -1.79 15.71
N GLY A 230 -26.68 -1.00 15.06
CA GLY A 230 -27.67 -0.16 15.70
C GLY A 230 -27.12 1.18 16.18
N ARG A 231 -28.00 2.17 16.40
CA ARG A 231 -27.61 3.53 16.78
C ARG A 231 -27.04 3.65 18.20
N ARG A 232 -27.33 2.68 19.08
CA ARG A 232 -26.93 2.71 20.50
C ARG A 232 -25.63 1.96 20.76
N HIS A 233 -25.16 1.12 19.83
CA HIS A 233 -23.90 0.39 20.03
C HIS A 233 -22.69 1.18 19.55
N PRO A 234 -21.53 0.99 20.21
CA PRO A 234 -20.26 1.46 19.71
C PRO A 234 -19.93 0.89 18.32
N ALA A 235 -19.07 1.61 17.60
CA ALA A 235 -18.52 1.10 16.36
C ALA A 235 -17.60 -0.09 16.63
N HIS A 236 -17.75 -1.15 15.84
CA HIS A 236 -17.06 -2.43 16.07
C HIS A 236 -16.15 -2.83 14.91
N GLU A 237 -16.19 -2.09 13.80
CA GLU A 237 -15.36 -2.37 12.63
C GLU A 237 -15.05 -1.08 11.87
N VAL A 238 -13.81 -0.98 11.41
CA VAL A 238 -13.30 0.02 10.47
C VAL A 238 -12.72 -0.72 9.27
N ARG A 239 -12.99 -0.25 8.04
CA ARG A 239 -12.46 -0.83 6.79
C ARG A 239 -12.02 0.24 5.80
N LEU A 240 -11.02 -0.09 4.98
CA LEU A 240 -10.63 0.72 3.83
C LEU A 240 -11.31 0.19 2.56
N VAL A 241 -12.00 1.06 1.83
CA VAL A 241 -12.68 0.70 0.57
C VAL A 241 -12.43 1.72 -0.54
N ASP A 242 -12.46 1.28 -1.78
CA ASP A 242 -12.53 2.13 -2.98
C ASP A 242 -13.98 2.46 -3.35
N SER A 243 -14.18 3.15 -4.47
CA SER A 243 -15.50 3.53 -5.00
C SER A 243 -16.42 2.37 -5.35
N SER A 244 -15.88 1.16 -5.54
CA SER A 244 -16.62 -0.07 -5.80
C SER A 244 -16.91 -0.88 -4.53
N GLY A 245 -16.43 -0.43 -3.38
CA GLY A 245 -16.63 -1.07 -2.08
C GLY A 245 -15.64 -2.20 -1.78
N TYR A 246 -14.63 -2.40 -2.63
CA TYR A 246 -13.54 -3.36 -2.41
C TYR A 246 -12.31 -2.65 -1.83
N ALA A 247 -11.32 -3.39 -1.33
CA ALA A 247 -10.07 -2.78 -0.94
C ALA A 247 -9.29 -2.29 -2.18
N PRO A 248 -8.74 -1.06 -2.19
CA PRO A 248 -8.00 -0.52 -3.34
C PRO A 248 -6.84 -1.45 -3.77
N PRO A 249 -6.60 -1.67 -5.07
CA PRO A 249 -5.55 -2.59 -5.55
C PRO A 249 -4.16 -2.30 -4.98
N VAL A 250 -3.45 -3.35 -4.53
CA VAL A 250 -2.07 -3.22 -4.03
C VAL A 250 -1.16 -2.73 -5.15
N GLY A 251 -0.26 -1.79 -4.83
CA GLY A 251 0.69 -1.19 -5.77
C GLY A 251 0.12 -0.03 -6.62
N LEU A 252 -1.20 0.18 -6.61
CA LEU A 252 -1.85 1.33 -7.26
C LEU A 252 -2.47 2.32 -6.26
N ALA A 253 -2.56 1.95 -4.99
CA ALA A 253 -3.03 2.82 -3.92
C ALA A 253 -1.97 3.88 -3.58
N LEU A 254 -2.31 5.15 -3.84
CA LEU A 254 -1.55 6.28 -3.32
C LEU A 254 -2.04 6.60 -1.89
N ALA A 255 -1.16 7.17 -1.06
CA ALA A 255 -1.30 7.28 0.41
C ALA A 255 -2.38 8.27 0.91
N GLY A 256 -3.51 8.40 0.22
CA GLY A 256 -4.58 9.35 0.55
C GLY A 256 -5.57 8.88 1.61
N ALA A 257 -5.67 7.57 1.88
CA ALA A 257 -6.52 7.01 2.94
C ALA A 257 -5.79 5.84 3.61
N ALA A 258 -5.30 6.05 4.82
CA ALA A 258 -4.57 5.05 5.60
C ALA A 258 -5.26 4.83 6.95
N MET A 259 -5.18 3.59 7.46
CA MET A 259 -5.59 3.26 8.84
C MET A 259 -4.37 3.18 9.78
N ALA A 260 -3.25 3.79 9.39
CA ALA A 260 -2.01 3.76 10.15
C ALA A 260 -2.21 4.31 11.57
N ASP A 261 -3.03 5.36 11.73
CA ASP A 261 -3.37 5.97 13.03
C ASP A 261 -4.07 5.01 14.02
N LEU A 262 -4.60 3.88 13.54
CA LEU A 262 -5.18 2.84 14.41
C LEU A 262 -4.13 1.83 14.87
N ASN A 263 -2.95 1.76 14.26
CA ASN A 263 -1.83 0.99 14.80
C ASN A 263 -0.89 1.94 15.57
N PRO A 264 -0.85 1.87 16.90
CA PRO A 264 -0.06 2.78 17.73
C PRO A 264 1.45 2.53 17.66
N ILE A 265 1.92 1.44 17.04
CA ILE A 265 3.36 1.19 16.85
C ILE A 265 3.69 1.33 15.35
N PRO A 266 4.40 2.39 14.95
CA PRO A 266 4.86 2.53 13.57
C PRO A 266 5.88 1.42 13.24
N SER A 267 5.84 0.87 12.04
CA SER A 267 6.87 -0.08 11.58
C SER A 267 7.96 0.63 10.78
N LYS A 268 9.21 0.19 10.93
CA LYS A 268 10.41 0.75 10.30
C LYS A 268 10.44 0.65 8.77
N ARG A 269 9.55 -0.15 8.16
CA ARG A 269 9.55 -0.47 6.72
C ARG A 269 8.51 0.26 5.89
N ALA A 270 7.85 1.28 6.44
CA ALA A 270 7.09 2.25 5.64
C ALA A 270 8.02 3.26 4.91
N GLU A 271 9.24 2.84 4.56
CA GLU A 271 10.12 3.57 3.66
C GLU A 271 9.73 3.18 2.21
N LEU A 272 9.73 4.15 1.29
CA LEU A 272 9.15 4.06 -0.07
C LEU A 272 9.57 2.82 -0.90
N ASP A 273 10.70 2.18 -0.57
CA ASP A 273 11.25 1.02 -1.28
C ASP A 273 10.45 -0.28 -1.03
N ASP A 274 9.69 -0.39 0.06
CA ASP A 274 8.99 -1.63 0.48
C ASP A 274 7.45 -1.50 0.50
N ALA A 275 6.91 -0.45 -0.13
CA ALA A 275 5.49 -0.08 -0.08
C ALA A 275 4.51 -1.15 -0.64
N ILE A 276 5.01 -2.13 -1.39
CA ILE A 276 4.20 -3.23 -1.94
C ILE A 276 4.22 -4.46 -1.00
N SER A 277 5.27 -4.62 -0.18
CA SER A 277 5.48 -5.80 0.67
C SER A 277 5.08 -5.56 2.13
N SER A 278 5.10 -4.31 2.61
CA SER A 278 4.85 -4.04 4.03
C SER A 278 3.42 -4.41 4.45
N ASP A 279 3.27 -5.09 5.60
CA ASP A 279 1.96 -5.50 6.08
C ASP A 279 1.05 -4.32 6.46
N LEU A 280 1.62 -3.15 6.76
CA LEU A 280 0.84 -1.94 7.00
C LEU A 280 0.20 -1.39 5.73
N ALA A 281 0.87 -1.50 4.57
CA ALA A 281 0.23 -1.26 3.28
C ALA A 281 -0.91 -2.26 3.00
N GLN A 282 -0.94 -3.38 3.73
CA GLN A 282 -2.01 -4.37 3.68
C GLN A 282 -3.09 -4.18 4.76
N LEU A 283 -2.96 -3.29 5.73
CA LEU A 283 -3.98 -3.06 6.76
C LEU A 283 -5.28 -2.54 6.10
N ALA A 284 -6.32 -3.37 6.07
CA ALA A 284 -7.58 -3.06 5.39
C ALA A 284 -8.81 -3.16 6.30
N ARG A 285 -8.66 -3.74 7.50
CA ARG A 285 -9.74 -3.86 8.48
C ARG A 285 -9.21 -3.79 9.91
N VAL A 286 -9.92 -3.09 10.78
CA VAL A 286 -9.71 -3.09 12.24
C VAL A 286 -11.04 -3.39 12.92
N THR A 287 -11.06 -4.29 13.91
CA THR A 287 -12.27 -4.62 14.67
C THR A 287 -12.11 -4.27 16.14
N PHE A 288 -13.24 -4.01 16.81
CA PHE A 288 -13.31 -3.63 18.22
C PHE A 288 -14.36 -4.48 18.94
N THR A 289 -13.98 -5.08 20.07
CA THR A 289 -14.93 -5.73 20.99
C THR A 289 -15.12 -4.86 22.23
N HIS A 290 -16.29 -4.99 22.87
CA HIS A 290 -16.71 -4.10 23.93
C HIS A 290 -17.27 -4.86 25.13
N ASP A 291 -17.15 -4.26 26.32
CA ASP A 291 -17.86 -4.71 27.51
C ASP A 291 -19.32 -4.21 27.53
N GLY A 292 -20.05 -4.52 28.61
CA GLY A 292 -21.43 -4.10 28.80
C GLY A 292 -21.63 -2.59 28.94
N ASP A 293 -20.58 -1.85 29.31
CA ASP A 293 -20.58 -0.40 29.48
C ASP A 293 -20.13 0.34 28.20
N GLY A 294 -19.70 -0.41 27.18
CA GLY A 294 -19.26 0.11 25.89
C GLY A 294 -17.78 0.44 25.81
N ASN A 295 -16.97 0.10 26.83
CA ASN A 295 -15.52 0.27 26.79
C ASN A 295 -14.91 -0.78 25.87
N VAL A 296 -13.83 -0.42 25.18
CA VAL A 296 -13.10 -1.35 24.31
C VAL A 296 -12.37 -2.39 25.16
N LEU A 297 -12.63 -3.66 24.89
CA LEU A 297 -11.92 -4.80 25.47
C LEU A 297 -10.78 -5.26 24.56
N GLU A 298 -11.00 -5.27 23.26
CA GLU A 298 -10.03 -5.70 22.27
C GLU A 298 -10.10 -4.82 21.03
N GLN A 299 -8.93 -4.49 20.48
CA GLN A 299 -8.79 -3.96 19.14
C GLN A 299 -7.89 -4.92 18.34
N ALA A 300 -8.28 -5.27 17.12
CA ALA A 300 -7.48 -6.15 16.26
C ALA A 300 -7.39 -5.61 14.83
N GLY A 301 -6.17 -5.51 14.29
CA GLY A 301 -5.91 -5.11 12.91
C GLY A 301 -5.71 -6.32 11.99
N PHE A 302 -6.19 -6.24 10.75
CA PHE A 302 -6.16 -7.33 9.77
C PHE A 302 -5.70 -6.86 8.40
N THR A 303 -4.96 -7.72 7.71
CA THR A 303 -4.65 -7.56 6.29
C THR A 303 -5.92 -7.59 5.44
N ARG A 304 -5.80 -7.12 4.19
CA ARG A 304 -6.75 -7.30 3.07
C ARG A 304 -7.17 -8.77 2.89
N GLY A 305 -6.26 -9.68 3.23
CA GLY A 305 -6.47 -11.12 3.22
C GLY A 305 -7.26 -11.66 4.41
N GLY A 306 -7.26 -10.96 5.54
CA GLY A 306 -7.88 -11.40 6.79
C GLY A 306 -6.90 -11.97 7.82
N ARG A 307 -5.60 -12.01 7.52
CA ARG A 307 -4.55 -12.33 8.51
C ARG A 307 -4.51 -11.24 9.58
N ARG A 308 -4.43 -11.63 10.84
CA ARG A 308 -4.35 -10.70 11.97
C ARG A 308 -2.93 -10.17 12.10
N LEU A 309 -2.78 -8.85 12.08
CA LEU A 309 -1.49 -8.15 12.17
C LEU A 309 -1.10 -7.92 13.63
N TYR A 310 -2.05 -7.41 14.41
CA TYR A 310 -1.86 -7.11 15.82
C TYR A 310 -3.18 -7.21 16.58
N THR A 311 -3.07 -7.41 17.89
CA THR A 311 -4.15 -7.29 18.86
C THR A 311 -3.73 -6.37 20.01
N ILE A 312 -4.68 -5.61 20.52
CA ILE A 312 -4.56 -4.84 21.76
C ILE A 312 -5.67 -5.29 22.69
N HIS A 313 -5.33 -5.98 23.78
CA HIS A 313 -6.27 -6.34 24.83
C HIS A 313 -6.21 -5.30 25.95
N PHE A 314 -7.30 -4.59 26.20
CA PHE A 314 -7.33 -3.54 27.21
C PHE A 314 -7.62 -4.13 28.59
N ALA A 315 -6.59 -4.17 29.45
CA ALA A 315 -6.74 -4.52 30.87
C ALA A 315 -7.39 -3.39 31.67
N ALA A 316 -7.23 -2.17 31.18
CA ALA A 316 -7.91 -0.96 31.64
C ALA A 316 -8.05 -0.01 30.44
N PRO A 317 -8.94 0.99 30.47
CA PRO A 317 -9.12 1.91 29.35
C PRO A 317 -7.82 2.57 28.85
N ASN A 318 -6.86 2.81 29.76
CA ASN A 318 -5.59 3.47 29.47
C ASN A 318 -4.39 2.50 29.38
N LEU A 319 -4.62 1.18 29.37
CA LEU A 319 -3.55 0.19 29.37
C LEU A 319 -3.92 -1.02 28.51
N GLY A 320 -3.32 -1.08 27.32
CA GLY A 320 -3.48 -2.17 26.37
C GLY A 320 -2.29 -3.12 26.42
N GLU A 321 -2.52 -4.42 26.43
CA GLU A 321 -1.55 -5.44 26.10
C GLU A 321 -1.49 -5.58 24.58
N TYR A 322 -0.34 -5.20 24.00
CA TYR A 322 -0.08 -5.32 22.58
C TYR A 322 0.51 -6.68 22.26
N LYS A 323 0.02 -7.27 21.17
CA LYS A 323 0.54 -8.50 20.61
C LYS A 323 0.67 -8.35 19.11
N ALA A 324 1.89 -8.39 18.61
CA ALA A 324 2.15 -8.58 17.19
C ALA A 324 1.81 -10.03 16.82
N GLU A 325 0.92 -10.22 15.84
CA GLU A 325 0.42 -11.55 15.46
C GLU A 325 0.71 -11.92 14.01
N GLY A 326 1.08 -10.97 13.15
CA GLY A 326 1.35 -11.29 11.76
C GLY A 326 1.94 -10.15 10.94
N PHE A 327 3.14 -9.70 11.24
CA PHE A 327 3.89 -8.98 10.24
C PHE A 327 4.64 -10.03 9.39
N GLY A 328 4.35 -10.11 8.09
CA GLY A 328 4.94 -11.01 7.09
C GLY A 328 6.42 -10.74 6.80
N THR A 329 7.03 -9.79 7.52
CA THR A 329 8.46 -9.75 7.74
C THR A 329 8.76 -9.93 9.23
N PRO A 330 9.88 -10.59 9.61
CA PRO A 330 10.29 -10.73 11.00
C PRO A 330 10.18 -9.40 11.74
N VAL A 331 9.13 -9.23 12.54
CA VAL A 331 9.06 -8.14 13.49
C VAL A 331 9.87 -8.61 14.65
N ARG A 332 11.09 -8.06 14.74
CA ARG A 332 11.90 -8.18 15.95
C ARG A 332 10.96 -7.90 17.13
N GLU A 333 10.96 -8.78 18.13
CA GLU A 333 10.33 -8.44 19.40
C GLU A 333 11.00 -7.15 19.89
N SER A 334 10.32 -6.02 19.72
CA SER A 334 10.73 -4.71 20.23
C SER A 334 10.82 -4.68 21.77
N GLY A 335 10.55 -5.81 22.42
CA GLY A 335 10.28 -5.92 23.84
C GLY A 335 8.92 -5.31 24.23
N ILE A 336 8.22 -4.63 23.31
CA ILE A 336 6.96 -3.93 23.61
C ILE A 336 5.86 -4.95 23.84
N ARG A 337 5.37 -4.99 25.08
CA ARG A 337 4.24 -5.81 25.51
C ARG A 337 2.99 -4.98 25.80
N TYR A 338 3.16 -3.76 26.29
CA TYR A 338 2.04 -2.93 26.70
C TYR A 338 2.13 -1.53 26.15
N LEU A 339 0.97 -0.92 25.99
CA LEU A 339 0.77 0.44 25.56
C LEU A 339 0.02 1.17 26.67
N ARG A 340 0.63 2.23 27.20
CA ARG A 340 -0.04 3.13 28.14
C ARG A 340 -0.53 4.36 27.40
N TYR A 341 -1.81 4.69 27.58
CA TYR A 341 -2.46 5.82 26.94
C TYR A 341 -2.74 6.92 27.96
N THR A 342 -2.28 8.13 27.68
CA THR A 342 -2.77 9.35 28.34
C THR A 342 -3.73 10.05 27.38
N ARG A 343 -4.90 10.43 27.87
CA ARG A 343 -5.96 11.05 27.06
C ARG A 343 -6.28 12.44 27.57
N ILE A 344 -6.62 13.31 26.63
CA ILE A 344 -7.07 14.67 26.93
C ILE A 344 -8.40 14.59 27.69
N ALA A 345 -8.49 15.25 28.85
CA ALA A 345 -9.64 15.13 29.74
C ALA A 345 -10.83 16.00 29.29
N GLU A 346 -10.58 17.22 28.80
CA GLU A 346 -11.60 18.24 28.58
C GLU A 346 -11.38 18.98 27.25
N GLY A 347 -12.38 19.75 26.82
CA GLY A 347 -12.34 20.54 25.59
C GLY A 347 -12.71 19.75 24.32
N PRO A 348 -12.52 20.33 23.12
CA PRO A 348 -12.94 19.73 21.85
C PRO A 348 -12.25 18.39 21.55
N HIS A 349 -11.03 18.21 22.05
CA HIS A 349 -10.24 16.99 21.88
C HIS A 349 -10.39 15.98 23.03
N ALA A 350 -11.35 16.17 23.94
CA ALA A 350 -11.57 15.25 25.05
C ALA A 350 -11.71 13.79 24.57
N GLY A 351 -10.95 12.90 25.21
CA GLY A 351 -10.86 11.47 24.88
C GLY A 351 -9.87 11.10 23.79
N ARG A 352 -9.23 12.06 23.11
CA ARG A 352 -8.13 11.79 22.17
C ARG A 352 -6.87 11.37 22.93
N ASN A 353 -6.03 10.54 22.30
CA ASN A 353 -4.74 10.18 22.87
C ASN A 353 -3.79 11.38 22.79
N GLU A 354 -3.33 11.85 23.95
CA GLU A 354 -2.26 12.84 24.07
C GLU A 354 -0.89 12.16 24.04
N ARG A 355 -0.78 10.97 24.66
CA ARG A 355 0.48 10.24 24.80
C ARG A 355 0.25 8.75 24.69
N VAL A 356 1.16 8.05 24.01
CA VAL A 356 1.22 6.60 23.96
C VAL A 356 2.63 6.17 24.32
N GLU A 357 2.79 5.43 25.40
CA GLU A 357 4.08 4.90 25.86
C GLU A 357 4.17 3.40 25.58
N TYR A 358 5.33 2.96 25.11
CA TYR A 358 5.62 1.57 24.83
C TYR A 358 6.36 0.96 26.00
N LEU A 359 5.85 -0.16 26.50
CA LEU A 359 6.33 -0.77 27.73
C LEU A 359 6.63 -2.26 27.54
N ASP A 360 7.62 -2.77 28.25
CA ASP A 360 7.95 -4.20 28.30
C ASP A 360 7.06 -5.00 29.28
N ASP A 361 7.35 -6.30 29.41
CA ASP A 361 6.68 -7.20 30.36
C ASP A 361 6.78 -6.73 31.83
N GLN A 362 7.83 -5.97 32.17
CA GLN A 362 8.06 -5.40 33.49
C GLN A 362 7.45 -3.99 33.67
N ARG A 363 6.72 -3.50 32.67
CA ARG A 363 6.12 -2.15 32.61
C ARG A 363 7.15 -1.01 32.56
N GLN A 364 8.36 -1.27 32.09
CA GLN A 364 9.40 -0.27 31.83
C GLN A 364 9.41 0.14 30.36
N GLY A 365 9.96 1.31 30.02
CA GLY A 365 10.00 1.80 28.64
C GLY A 365 10.72 0.83 27.71
N ALA A 366 10.13 0.56 26.54
CA ALA A 366 10.67 -0.34 25.53
C ALA A 366 10.69 0.33 24.15
N ALA A 367 11.86 0.35 23.52
CA ALA A 367 12.05 1.02 22.22
C ALA A 367 11.54 0.16 21.05
N ASN A 368 10.87 0.79 20.09
CA ASN A 368 10.59 0.20 18.79
C ASN A 368 11.87 0.13 17.92
N GLU A 369 11.72 -0.29 16.67
CA GLU A 369 12.85 -0.47 15.76
C GLU A 369 13.59 0.82 15.36
N ASN A 370 12.98 1.99 15.59
CA ASN A 370 13.55 3.33 15.36
C ASN A 370 14.19 3.93 16.62
N GLY A 371 14.14 3.22 17.76
CA GLY A 371 14.62 3.72 19.04
C GLY A 371 13.59 4.52 19.85
N GLU A 372 12.34 4.57 19.41
CA GLU A 372 11.27 5.34 20.05
C GLU A 372 10.56 4.48 21.09
N CYS A 373 10.42 4.94 22.33
CA CYS A 373 9.70 4.23 23.40
C CYS A 373 8.26 4.76 23.59
N GLY A 374 7.75 5.49 22.59
CA GLY A 374 6.41 6.07 22.59
C GLY A 374 6.35 7.33 21.77
N TYR A 375 5.19 7.98 21.78
CA TYR A 375 5.01 9.31 21.22
C TYR A 375 4.02 10.15 22.04
N ARG A 376 4.11 11.47 21.86
CA ARG A 376 3.15 12.46 22.33
C ARG A 376 2.59 13.22 21.14
N ALA A 377 1.27 13.22 21.01
CA ALA A 377 0.56 13.91 19.93
C ALA A 377 0.16 15.32 20.36
N VAL A 378 0.42 16.30 19.49
CA VAL A 378 -0.11 17.66 19.60
C VAL A 378 -1.20 17.80 18.55
N LEU A 379 -2.42 18.07 19.00
CA LEU A 379 -3.61 18.16 18.13
C LEU A 379 -3.89 19.62 17.78
N GLY A 380 -4.26 19.87 16.53
CA GLY A 380 -4.78 21.17 16.10
C GLY A 380 -6.25 21.11 15.69
N ASP A 381 -6.68 22.06 14.85
CA ASP A 381 -8.10 22.29 14.53
C ASP A 381 -8.75 21.13 13.75
N SER A 382 -7.95 20.32 13.04
CA SER A 382 -8.42 19.19 12.23
C SER A 382 -8.84 17.95 13.04
N GLU A 383 -8.78 18.02 14.38
CA GLU A 383 -8.95 16.90 15.33
C GLU A 383 -7.94 15.75 15.20
N LEU A 384 -6.99 15.87 14.28
CA LEU A 384 -5.87 14.96 14.05
C LEU A 384 -4.56 15.57 14.58
N ALA A 385 -3.53 14.75 14.72
CA ALA A 385 -2.22 15.23 15.15
C ALA A 385 -1.57 16.13 14.09
N GLU A 386 -1.07 17.27 14.54
CA GLU A 386 -0.23 18.23 13.80
C GLU A 386 1.24 18.12 14.23
N GLU A 387 1.52 17.59 15.41
CA GLU A 387 2.87 17.14 15.77
C GLU A 387 2.81 15.76 16.44
N ILE A 388 3.82 14.93 16.14
CA ILE A 388 4.09 13.67 16.84
C ILE A 388 5.51 13.76 17.40
N VAL A 389 5.62 13.94 18.72
CA VAL A 389 6.90 14.04 19.42
C VAL A 389 7.33 12.67 19.90
N TYR A 390 8.55 12.24 19.57
CA TYR A 390 9.07 10.93 19.94
C TYR A 390 9.54 10.92 21.40
N LEU A 391 9.30 9.81 22.09
CA LEU A 391 9.64 9.64 23.49
C LEU A 391 10.78 8.67 23.71
N GLY A 392 11.63 8.99 24.68
CA GLY A 392 12.60 8.07 25.27
C GLY A 392 11.94 7.12 26.26
N CYS A 393 12.70 6.11 26.69
CA CYS A 393 12.20 5.07 27.60
C CYS A 393 12.00 5.56 29.05
N ASP A 394 12.53 6.74 29.38
CA ASP A 394 12.21 7.50 30.59
C ASP A 394 10.92 8.32 30.46
N GLY A 395 10.35 8.37 29.25
CA GLY A 395 9.15 9.12 28.94
C GLY A 395 9.38 10.61 28.69
N ALA A 396 10.62 11.07 28.53
CA ALA A 396 10.92 12.42 28.06
C ALA A 396 10.92 12.48 26.53
N ASP A 397 10.82 13.68 25.97
CA ASP A 397 11.02 13.90 24.54
C ASP A 397 12.47 13.49 24.18
N HIS A 398 12.66 12.62 23.18
CA HIS A 398 13.98 12.07 22.84
C HIS A 398 14.10 11.84 21.33
N PRO A 399 15.21 12.25 20.69
CA PRO A 399 15.42 11.97 19.28
C PRO A 399 15.49 10.48 18.95
N ASN A 400 14.92 10.06 17.83
CA ASN A 400 15.03 8.69 17.33
C ASN A 400 16.44 8.40 16.76
N ASP A 401 16.64 7.20 16.23
CA ASP A 401 17.96 6.72 15.78
C ASP A 401 18.54 7.44 14.54
N VAL A 402 17.78 8.32 13.89
CA VAL A 402 18.27 9.25 12.84
C VAL A 402 18.41 10.69 13.33
N GLY A 403 18.14 10.97 14.61
CA GLY A 403 18.27 12.29 15.23
C GLY A 403 17.05 13.21 15.08
N ALA A 404 15.90 12.68 14.63
CA ALA A 404 14.65 13.44 14.58
C ALA A 404 13.96 13.38 15.96
N LEU A 405 13.52 14.52 16.49
CA LEU A 405 12.77 14.64 17.75
C LEU A 405 11.26 14.49 17.54
N LYS A 406 10.74 15.04 16.44
CA LYS A 406 9.31 15.04 16.15
C LYS A 406 9.01 15.06 14.66
N GLU A 407 7.82 14.58 14.32
CA GLU A 407 7.18 14.82 13.03
C GLU A 407 6.21 16.00 13.15
N VAL A 408 6.22 16.88 12.15
CA VAL A 408 5.32 18.03 12.02
C VAL A 408 4.46 17.82 10.78
N LEU A 409 3.15 17.98 10.93
CA LEU A 409 2.12 17.65 9.94
C LEU A 409 1.21 18.87 9.74
N SER A 410 1.17 19.39 8.52
CA SER A 410 0.16 20.37 8.10
C SER A 410 -0.97 19.65 7.38
N ARG A 411 -2.23 20.02 7.67
CA ARG A 411 -3.41 19.37 7.10
C ARG A 411 -4.37 20.36 6.45
N ASP A 412 -5.12 19.90 5.45
CA ASP A 412 -6.25 20.63 4.91
C ASP A 412 -7.52 20.48 5.78
N SER A 413 -8.61 21.17 5.40
CA SER A 413 -9.88 21.12 6.14
C SER A 413 -10.56 19.75 6.14
N PHE A 414 -10.14 18.82 5.27
CA PHE A 414 -10.62 17.43 5.26
C PHE A 414 -9.73 16.50 6.10
N GLY A 415 -8.63 17.02 6.68
CA GLY A 415 -7.66 16.28 7.47
C GLY A 415 -6.55 15.64 6.65
N ASN A 416 -6.48 15.86 5.33
CA ASN A 416 -5.42 15.30 4.50
C ASN A 416 -4.10 16.02 4.79
N VAL A 417 -3.01 15.27 4.94
CA VAL A 417 -1.67 15.85 5.16
C VAL A 417 -1.22 16.56 3.88
N VAL A 418 -1.02 17.87 3.93
CA VAL A 418 -0.51 18.67 2.80
C VAL A 418 1.01 18.89 2.89
N GLU A 419 1.58 18.78 4.09
CA GLU A 419 3.02 18.78 4.31
C GLU A 419 3.35 17.92 5.53
N SER A 420 4.41 17.12 5.45
CA SER A 420 5.03 16.48 6.61
C SER A 420 6.52 16.76 6.64
N SER A 421 7.10 16.90 7.83
CA SER A 421 8.54 17.01 8.02
C SER A 421 8.97 16.42 9.35
N THR A 422 10.09 15.69 9.35
CA THR A 422 10.78 15.24 10.57
C THR A 422 11.83 16.27 10.96
N VAL A 423 11.83 16.73 12.22
CA VAL A 423 12.72 17.80 12.70
C VAL A 423 13.45 17.40 13.97
N ASN A 424 14.65 17.95 14.18
CA ASN A 424 15.41 17.79 15.43
C ASN A 424 14.90 18.73 16.54
N GLU A 425 15.58 18.73 17.69
CA GLU A 425 15.26 19.57 18.85
C GLU A 425 15.29 21.08 18.55
N SER A 426 16.08 21.51 17.56
CA SER A 426 16.16 22.90 17.12
C SER A 426 15.10 23.27 16.08
N GLY A 427 14.22 22.32 15.71
CA GLY A 427 13.21 22.51 14.66
C GLY A 427 13.75 22.46 13.23
N VAL A 428 14.99 22.01 13.04
CA VAL A 428 15.61 21.88 11.71
C VAL A 428 15.22 20.52 11.10
N PRO A 429 14.79 20.47 9.82
CA PRO A 429 14.49 19.20 9.15
C PRO A 429 15.66 18.22 9.18
N VAL A 430 15.35 16.97 9.50
CA VAL A 430 16.27 15.82 9.52
C VAL A 430 15.79 14.82 8.51
N ALA A 431 16.68 14.35 7.64
CA ALA A 431 16.33 13.38 6.63
C ALA A 431 16.19 11.98 7.24
N SER A 432 15.21 11.24 6.73
CA SER A 432 15.16 9.79 6.87
C SER A 432 16.39 9.13 6.22
N ARG A 433 16.55 7.82 6.42
CA ARG A 433 17.61 7.05 5.75
C ARG A 433 17.54 7.10 4.22
N LEU A 434 16.36 7.40 3.67
CA LEU A 434 16.14 7.61 2.24
C LEU A 434 16.51 9.02 1.76
N GLY A 435 16.97 9.92 2.65
CA GLY A 435 17.35 11.28 2.30
C GLY A 435 16.17 12.27 2.23
N ILE A 436 14.99 11.91 2.77
CA ILE A 436 13.77 12.73 2.73
C ILE A 436 13.58 13.41 4.08
N ALA A 437 13.52 14.74 4.11
CA ALA A 437 13.25 15.51 5.32
C ALA A 437 11.89 16.21 5.30
N VAL A 438 11.35 16.50 4.11
CA VAL A 438 10.03 17.13 3.91
C VAL A 438 9.31 16.46 2.76
N VAL A 439 8.01 16.21 2.94
CA VAL A 439 7.09 15.74 1.91
C VAL A 439 5.95 16.76 1.77
N ARG A 440 5.64 17.19 0.56
CA ARG A 440 4.48 18.04 0.27
C ARG A 440 3.51 17.30 -0.62
N LEU A 441 2.22 17.35 -0.28
CA LEU A 441 1.17 16.61 -0.95
C LEU A 441 0.05 17.55 -1.40
N ARG A 442 -0.57 17.24 -2.53
CA ARG A 442 -1.78 17.94 -2.99
C ARG A 442 -2.87 16.96 -3.37
N TYR A 443 -4.10 17.41 -3.16
CA TYR A 443 -5.29 16.61 -3.38
C TYR A 443 -6.27 17.32 -4.32
N ASP A 444 -7.08 16.54 -5.02
CA ASP A 444 -8.25 17.07 -5.71
C ASP A 444 -9.38 17.42 -4.72
N ARG A 445 -10.48 17.98 -5.23
CA ARG A 445 -11.62 18.42 -4.41
C ARG A 445 -12.35 17.30 -3.66
N VAL A 446 -12.15 16.03 -4.04
CA VAL A 446 -12.75 14.88 -3.36
C VAL A 446 -11.72 14.13 -2.52
N GLY A 447 -10.47 14.61 -2.45
CA GLY A 447 -9.39 14.10 -1.62
C GLY A 447 -8.58 12.94 -2.23
N ASN A 448 -8.57 12.80 -3.56
CA ASN A 448 -7.57 11.95 -4.23
C ASN A 448 -6.23 12.67 -4.31
N GLN A 449 -5.13 11.98 -4.03
CA GLN A 449 -3.80 12.57 -4.07
C GLN A 449 -3.34 12.78 -5.51
N ILE A 450 -3.15 14.03 -5.92
CA ILE A 450 -2.78 14.41 -7.30
C ILE A 450 -1.32 14.81 -7.45
N GLU A 451 -0.60 15.06 -6.36
CA GLU A 451 0.80 15.47 -6.39
C GLU A 451 1.54 15.07 -5.12
N ALA A 452 2.82 14.74 -5.25
CA ALA A 452 3.77 14.62 -4.16
C ALA A 452 5.11 15.25 -4.55
N SER A 453 5.74 15.98 -3.63
CA SER A 453 7.09 16.56 -3.80
C SER A 453 7.95 16.22 -2.59
N LEU A 454 9.21 15.85 -2.83
CA LEU A 454 10.13 15.27 -1.85
C LEU A 454 11.38 16.16 -1.75
N PHE A 455 11.74 16.54 -0.53
CA PHE A 455 12.84 17.48 -0.28
C PHE A 455 13.86 16.92 0.73
N ASP A 456 15.12 17.30 0.55
CA ASP A 456 16.20 17.04 1.50
C ASP A 456 16.19 18.00 2.71
N GLU A 457 17.13 17.83 3.64
CA GLU A 457 17.29 18.67 4.84
C GLU A 457 17.53 20.15 4.55
N ARG A 458 17.98 20.48 3.33
CA ARG A 458 18.20 21.86 2.87
C ARG A 458 16.95 22.45 2.22
N GLY A 459 15.84 21.72 2.19
CA GLY A 459 14.61 22.08 1.51
C GLY A 459 14.73 22.06 -0.01
N GLN A 460 15.72 21.36 -0.58
CA GLN A 460 15.89 21.22 -2.01
C GLN A 460 15.18 19.95 -2.50
N PRO A 461 14.48 19.98 -3.66
CA PRO A 461 13.93 18.78 -4.26
C PRO A 461 15.01 17.71 -4.45
N SER A 462 14.77 16.49 -3.96
CA SER A 462 15.78 15.43 -3.90
C SER A 462 15.26 14.11 -4.47
N LEU A 463 16.13 13.41 -5.22
CA LEU A 463 15.82 12.10 -5.78
C LEU A 463 15.86 11.03 -4.68
N VAL A 464 14.80 10.23 -4.59
CA VAL A 464 14.72 9.09 -3.66
C VAL A 464 15.09 7.80 -4.37
N ALA A 465 15.89 6.95 -3.75
CA ALA A 465 16.48 5.75 -4.39
C ALA A 465 15.44 4.82 -5.05
N GLY A 466 14.34 4.43 -4.37
CA GLY A 466 13.32 3.55 -4.95
C GLY A 466 12.37 4.19 -5.95
N LEU A 467 12.20 5.52 -5.92
CA LEU A 467 11.38 6.21 -6.92
C LEU A 467 12.21 6.67 -8.13
N GLY A 468 13.48 7.02 -7.91
CA GLY A 468 14.34 7.70 -8.87
C GLY A 468 13.83 9.10 -9.27
N ALA A 469 12.96 9.71 -8.47
CA ALA A 469 12.33 11.00 -8.73
C ALA A 469 12.23 11.84 -7.46
N ALA A 470 12.05 13.16 -7.61
CA ALA A 470 11.83 14.12 -6.54
C ALA A 470 10.34 14.39 -6.27
N GLY A 471 9.45 13.67 -6.96
CA GLY A 471 8.02 13.83 -6.82
C GLY A 471 7.25 13.12 -7.93
N TYR A 472 5.93 13.23 -7.88
CA TYR A 472 5.05 12.75 -8.93
C TYR A 472 3.75 13.56 -9.01
N THR A 473 3.07 13.46 -10.14
CA THR A 473 1.67 13.85 -10.32
C THR A 473 0.81 12.65 -10.68
N ALA A 474 -0.44 12.63 -10.24
CA ALA A 474 -1.38 11.54 -10.48
C ALA A 474 -2.71 12.04 -11.07
N THR A 475 -3.37 11.17 -11.83
CA THR A 475 -4.65 11.45 -12.49
C THR A 475 -5.62 10.30 -12.27
N TYR A 476 -6.92 10.60 -12.21
CA TYR A 476 -7.97 9.65 -11.87
C TYR A 476 -9.15 9.74 -12.83
N ASP A 477 -9.86 8.62 -13.03
CA ASP A 477 -11.14 8.63 -13.71
C ASP A 477 -12.28 9.14 -12.82
N ALA A 478 -13.49 9.23 -13.36
CA ALA A 478 -14.67 9.70 -12.62
C ALA A 478 -15.05 8.81 -11.42
N SER A 479 -14.52 7.58 -11.34
CA SER A 479 -14.70 6.67 -10.21
C SER A 479 -13.54 6.70 -9.21
N GLY A 480 -12.58 7.61 -9.36
CA GLY A 480 -11.42 7.69 -8.47
C GLY A 480 -10.37 6.61 -8.70
N ARG A 481 -10.40 5.89 -9.82
CA ARG A 481 -9.34 4.92 -10.17
C ARG A 481 -8.19 5.62 -10.85
N LEU A 482 -6.96 5.28 -10.48
CA LEU A 482 -5.75 5.87 -11.04
C LEU A 482 -5.69 5.61 -12.56
N THR A 483 -5.54 6.65 -13.36
CA THR A 483 -5.43 6.59 -14.84
C THR A 483 -4.05 6.98 -15.35
N GLY A 484 -3.23 7.59 -14.50
CA GLY A 484 -1.84 7.86 -14.81
C GLY A 484 -1.06 8.46 -13.67
N LEU A 485 0.25 8.26 -13.71
CA LEU A 485 1.23 8.77 -12.75
C LEU A 485 2.48 9.22 -13.51
N SER A 486 2.94 10.44 -13.29
CA SER A 486 4.12 11.02 -13.94
C SER A 486 5.15 11.42 -12.90
N LEU A 487 6.39 11.00 -13.07
CA LEU A 487 7.52 11.27 -12.18
C LEU A 487 8.17 12.60 -12.52
N GLN A 488 8.61 13.32 -11.49
CA GLN A 488 9.22 14.64 -11.63
C GLN A 488 10.62 14.67 -11.02
N GLY A 489 11.57 15.23 -11.76
CA GLY A 489 12.92 15.50 -11.28
C GLY A 489 12.97 16.73 -10.35
N PRO A 490 14.16 17.04 -9.79
CA PRO A 490 14.35 18.22 -8.93
C PRO A 490 14.00 19.55 -9.61
N ASP A 491 14.04 19.61 -10.94
CA ASP A 491 13.68 20.77 -11.75
C ASP A 491 12.20 20.81 -12.16
N GLN A 492 11.37 19.95 -11.55
CA GLN A 492 9.95 19.74 -11.85
C GLN A 492 9.64 19.25 -13.28
N LYS A 493 10.65 18.83 -14.04
CA LYS A 493 10.45 18.24 -15.36
C LYS A 493 10.30 16.72 -15.27
N PRO A 494 9.69 16.07 -16.28
CA PRO A 494 9.61 14.63 -16.32
C PRO A 494 11.02 14.00 -16.25
N ILE A 495 11.17 12.98 -15.42
CA ILE A 495 12.42 12.22 -15.25
C ILE A 495 12.13 10.73 -15.30
N VAL A 496 13.03 9.94 -15.87
CA VAL A 496 12.96 8.47 -15.78
C VAL A 496 13.32 8.05 -14.36
N GLY A 497 12.36 7.44 -13.66
CA GLY A 497 12.54 6.93 -12.30
C GLY A 497 13.28 5.60 -12.26
N ALA A 498 13.42 5.04 -11.05
CA ALA A 498 14.13 3.79 -10.81
C ALA A 498 13.49 2.59 -11.53
N SER A 499 12.18 2.63 -11.80
CA SER A 499 11.44 1.60 -12.53
C SER A 499 11.53 1.72 -14.07
N GLY A 500 12.36 2.61 -14.61
CA GLY A 500 12.65 2.71 -16.05
C GLY A 500 11.69 3.56 -16.87
N PHE A 501 10.69 4.21 -16.26
CA PHE A 501 9.74 5.07 -16.96
C PHE A 501 9.65 6.46 -16.32
N ALA A 502 9.22 7.45 -17.11
CA ALA A 502 8.91 8.80 -16.62
C ALA A 502 7.42 8.99 -16.35
N ARG A 503 6.56 8.27 -17.07
CA ARG A 503 5.11 8.27 -16.84
C ARG A 503 4.53 6.88 -17.05
N GLN A 504 3.51 6.54 -16.28
CA GLN A 504 2.64 5.41 -16.56
C GLN A 504 1.20 5.86 -16.80
N THR A 505 0.49 5.15 -17.67
CA THR A 505 -0.95 5.32 -17.91
C THR A 505 -1.67 4.01 -17.70
N LEU A 506 -2.92 4.07 -17.23
CA LEU A 506 -3.73 2.89 -16.89
C LEU A 506 -5.07 2.95 -17.64
N ASP A 507 -5.26 2.01 -18.56
CA ASP A 507 -6.53 1.76 -19.23
C ASP A 507 -7.29 0.64 -18.51
N TRP A 508 -8.21 1.02 -17.63
CA TRP A 508 -9.08 0.06 -16.94
C TRP A 508 -10.01 -0.66 -17.93
N LYS A 509 -9.86 -1.99 -18.03
CA LYS A 509 -10.72 -2.86 -18.83
C LYS A 509 -11.93 -3.34 -18.03
N SER A 510 -11.79 -3.42 -16.71
CA SER A 510 -12.86 -3.69 -15.75
C SER A 510 -12.51 -3.04 -14.41
N ALA A 511 -13.28 -3.29 -13.34
CA ALA A 511 -12.90 -2.87 -11.98
C ALA A 511 -11.65 -3.58 -11.44
N ARG A 512 -11.26 -4.72 -12.04
CA ARG A 512 -10.21 -5.62 -11.54
C ARG A 512 -9.15 -5.95 -12.57
N GLN A 513 -9.12 -5.23 -13.70
CA GLN A 513 -8.13 -5.45 -14.74
C GLN A 513 -7.79 -4.14 -15.43
N ALA A 514 -6.50 -3.86 -15.58
CA ALA A 514 -5.98 -2.65 -16.22
C ALA A 514 -4.81 -2.98 -17.13
N LEU A 515 -4.80 -2.35 -18.30
CA LEU A 515 -3.62 -2.31 -19.18
C LEU A 515 -2.79 -1.09 -18.79
N ILE A 516 -1.62 -1.34 -18.23
CA ILE A 516 -0.65 -0.33 -17.81
C ILE A 516 0.33 -0.11 -18.98
N ARG A 517 0.62 1.15 -19.31
CA ARG A 517 1.64 1.51 -20.30
C ARG A 517 2.67 2.43 -19.69
N PHE A 518 3.92 2.19 -20.04
CA PHE A 518 5.07 2.95 -19.54
C PHE A 518 5.59 3.87 -20.63
N HIS A 519 5.86 5.11 -20.25
CA HIS A 519 6.24 6.18 -21.17
C HIS A 519 7.54 6.85 -20.74
N GLY A 520 8.37 7.17 -21.74
CA GLY A 520 9.60 7.94 -21.57
C GLY A 520 9.32 9.43 -21.34
N VAL A 521 10.38 10.23 -21.28
CA VAL A 521 10.29 11.70 -21.14
C VAL A 521 9.70 12.34 -22.40
N ASP A 522 9.88 11.71 -23.56
CA ASP A 522 9.33 12.09 -24.87
C ASP A 522 7.82 11.80 -25.01
N GLY A 523 7.26 11.01 -24.08
CA GLY A 523 5.87 10.53 -24.10
C GLY A 523 5.64 9.26 -24.93
N GLY A 524 6.65 8.78 -25.64
CA GLY A 524 6.62 7.50 -26.35
C GLY A 524 6.58 6.32 -25.39
N LEU A 525 6.19 5.13 -25.87
CA LEU A 525 6.27 3.92 -25.07
C LEU A 525 7.74 3.56 -24.82
N THR A 526 8.14 3.52 -23.56
CA THR A 526 9.47 3.08 -23.11
C THR A 526 9.36 1.73 -22.41
N ARG A 527 10.47 1.02 -22.25
CA ARG A 527 10.57 -0.14 -21.36
C ARG A 527 10.38 0.30 -19.90
N GLY A 528 9.38 -0.27 -19.22
CA GLY A 528 9.13 -0.01 -17.80
C GLY A 528 9.47 -1.22 -16.93
N VAL A 529 8.48 -1.66 -16.16
CA VAL A 529 8.61 -2.80 -15.24
C VAL A 529 9.01 -4.06 -16.01
N GLU A 530 9.99 -4.80 -15.49
CA GLU A 530 10.53 -6.01 -16.12
C GLU A 530 11.02 -5.79 -17.57
N GLY A 531 11.31 -4.55 -17.98
CA GLY A 531 11.74 -4.22 -19.34
C GLY A 531 10.62 -4.22 -20.39
N ALA A 532 9.36 -4.41 -19.98
CA ALA A 532 8.21 -4.39 -20.88
C ALA A 532 7.62 -2.97 -20.98
N PRO A 533 7.22 -2.50 -22.17
CA PRO A 533 6.58 -1.21 -22.33
C PRO A 533 5.11 -1.19 -21.90
N GLN A 534 4.50 -2.35 -21.75
CA GLN A 534 3.12 -2.51 -21.34
C GLN A 534 2.97 -3.73 -20.42
N ALA A 535 2.01 -3.67 -19.50
CA ALA A 535 1.65 -4.79 -18.64
C ALA A 535 0.12 -4.87 -18.46
N LEU A 536 -0.47 -6.04 -18.67
CA LEU A 536 -1.86 -6.32 -18.34
C LEU A 536 -1.93 -7.01 -16.98
N VAL A 537 -2.50 -6.33 -15.99
CA VAL A 537 -2.58 -6.84 -14.62
C VAL A 537 -4.03 -7.09 -14.25
N THR A 538 -4.28 -8.24 -13.62
CA THR A 538 -5.58 -8.66 -13.10
C THR A 538 -5.49 -8.86 -11.59
N TRP A 539 -6.44 -8.30 -10.85
CA TRP A 539 -6.55 -8.41 -9.40
C TRP A 539 -7.77 -9.25 -8.99
N ASP A 540 -7.69 -9.92 -7.84
CA ASP A 540 -8.84 -10.57 -7.22
C ASP A 540 -9.76 -9.54 -6.53
N ALA A 541 -10.85 -10.01 -5.91
CA ALA A 541 -11.78 -9.15 -5.17
C ALA A 541 -11.20 -8.59 -3.87
N LYS A 542 -10.16 -9.21 -3.33
CA LYS A 542 -9.42 -8.68 -2.18
C LYS A 542 -8.46 -7.61 -2.64
N GLY A 543 -8.11 -7.50 -3.93
CA GLY A 543 -7.20 -6.54 -4.57
C GLY A 543 -5.73 -7.01 -4.64
N PHE A 544 -5.49 -8.31 -4.53
CA PHE A 544 -4.19 -8.92 -4.80
C PHE A 544 -4.04 -9.22 -6.29
N ALA A 545 -2.85 -8.98 -6.86
CA ALA A 545 -2.59 -9.30 -8.27
C ALA A 545 -2.55 -10.82 -8.44
N VAL A 546 -3.42 -11.39 -9.28
CA VAL A 546 -3.47 -12.84 -9.57
C VAL A 546 -2.85 -13.20 -10.90
N GLU A 547 -2.69 -12.21 -11.79
CA GLU A 547 -2.01 -12.38 -13.06
C GLU A 547 -1.37 -11.04 -13.49
N SER A 548 -0.13 -11.10 -13.94
CA SER A 548 0.60 -9.96 -14.53
C SER A 548 1.27 -10.43 -15.81
N ALA A 549 0.78 -9.96 -16.95
CA ALA A 549 1.27 -10.33 -18.28
C ALA A 549 2.01 -9.14 -18.93
N LEU A 550 3.24 -9.37 -19.35
CA LEU A 550 4.11 -8.38 -19.98
C LEU A 550 3.88 -8.37 -21.49
N LEU A 551 3.78 -7.17 -22.06
CA LEU A 551 3.42 -6.95 -23.45
C LEU A 551 4.42 -6.03 -24.15
N ASP A 552 4.73 -6.34 -25.41
CA ASP A 552 5.55 -5.52 -26.30
C ASP A 552 4.83 -4.22 -26.70
N GLN A 553 5.48 -3.36 -27.50
CA GLN A 553 4.87 -2.10 -27.96
C GLN A 553 3.60 -2.31 -28.81
N LYS A 554 3.45 -3.47 -29.46
CA LYS A 554 2.28 -3.81 -30.27
C LYS A 554 1.16 -4.48 -29.44
N GLY A 555 1.41 -4.75 -28.16
CA GLY A 555 0.48 -5.43 -27.26
C GLY A 555 0.54 -6.96 -27.33
N ASN A 556 1.57 -7.55 -27.95
CA ASN A 556 1.78 -9.01 -27.92
C ASN A 556 2.53 -9.41 -26.66
N SER A 557 2.32 -10.63 -26.18
CA SER A 557 3.07 -11.14 -25.03
C SER A 557 4.57 -11.19 -25.30
N MET A 558 5.37 -10.76 -24.33
CA MET A 558 6.83 -10.79 -24.36
C MET A 558 7.39 -11.23 -23.03
N ARG A 559 8.58 -11.81 -23.02
CA ARG A 559 9.33 -12.06 -21.78
C ARG A 559 9.96 -10.79 -21.25
N GLY A 560 9.87 -10.62 -19.94
CA GLY A 560 10.57 -9.57 -19.20
C GLY A 560 11.94 -10.00 -18.70
N ARG A 561 12.53 -9.16 -17.84
CA ARG A 561 13.89 -9.37 -17.33
C ARG A 561 14.07 -10.61 -16.48
N SER A 562 13.05 -11.01 -15.75
CA SER A 562 12.98 -12.29 -15.02
C SER A 562 12.91 -13.51 -15.94
N GLY A 563 12.71 -13.35 -17.25
CA GLY A 563 12.46 -14.44 -18.18
C GLY A 563 10.99 -14.90 -18.23
N CYS A 564 10.13 -14.39 -17.34
CA CYS A 564 8.68 -14.65 -17.40
C CYS A 564 8.00 -13.67 -18.37
N ALA A 565 7.04 -14.17 -19.15
CA ALA A 565 6.10 -13.32 -19.89
C ALA A 565 4.85 -13.03 -19.07
N THR A 566 4.39 -14.03 -18.30
CA THR A 566 3.28 -13.87 -17.36
C THR A 566 3.63 -14.50 -16.03
N ASN A 567 3.38 -13.77 -14.94
CA ASN A 567 3.35 -14.34 -13.60
C ASN A 567 1.89 -14.60 -13.20
N ARG A 568 1.59 -15.84 -12.79
CA ARG A 568 0.32 -16.21 -12.19
C ARG A 568 0.50 -16.47 -10.72
N LEU A 569 -0.32 -15.84 -9.90
CA LEU A 569 -0.19 -15.79 -8.45
C LEU A 569 -1.47 -16.33 -7.81
N GLN A 570 -1.32 -17.09 -6.73
CA GLN A 570 -2.43 -17.50 -5.87
C GLN A 570 -2.12 -17.14 -4.42
N TYR A 571 -3.17 -16.87 -3.67
CA TYR A 571 -3.08 -16.51 -2.26
C TYR A 571 -3.94 -17.48 -1.44
N ASP A 572 -3.52 -17.74 -0.21
CA ASP A 572 -4.34 -18.46 0.76
C ASP A 572 -5.52 -17.61 1.26
N ASP A 573 -6.39 -18.21 2.07
CA ASP A 573 -7.59 -17.54 2.58
C ASP A 573 -7.30 -16.29 3.41
N VAL A 574 -6.09 -16.18 3.98
CA VAL A 574 -5.65 -15.06 4.82
C VAL A 574 -4.73 -14.07 4.08
N GLY A 575 -4.50 -14.28 2.78
CA GLY A 575 -3.81 -13.38 1.85
C GLY A 575 -2.30 -13.55 1.77
N ASN A 576 -1.72 -14.66 2.26
CA ASN A 576 -0.33 -14.97 1.99
C ASN A 576 -0.19 -15.57 0.60
N LEU A 577 0.90 -15.25 -0.12
CA LEU A 577 1.19 -15.88 -1.41
C LEU A 577 1.38 -17.39 -1.20
N SER A 578 0.55 -18.20 -1.87
CA SER A 578 0.54 -19.67 -1.74
C SER A 578 1.09 -20.37 -2.98
N GLU A 579 1.06 -19.71 -4.14
CA GLU A 579 1.58 -20.26 -5.39
C GLU A 579 2.03 -19.15 -6.35
N ILE A 580 3.14 -19.40 -7.06
CA ILE A 580 3.60 -18.58 -8.19
C ILE A 580 3.98 -19.47 -9.37
N GLN A 581 3.57 -19.09 -10.57
CA GLN A 581 3.96 -19.75 -11.82
C GLN A 581 4.49 -18.72 -12.82
N CYS A 582 5.66 -19.02 -13.38
CA CYS A 582 6.28 -18.28 -14.47
C CYS A 582 5.88 -18.92 -15.80
N LEU A 583 5.24 -18.14 -16.68
CA LEU A 583 4.74 -18.59 -17.97
C LEU A 583 5.41 -17.84 -19.12
N ASN A 584 5.56 -18.51 -20.26
CA ASN A 584 6.07 -17.91 -21.50
C ASN A 584 4.97 -17.18 -22.28
N GLU A 585 5.34 -16.65 -23.44
CA GLU A 585 4.49 -15.85 -24.34
C GLU A 585 3.28 -16.62 -24.89
N ARG A 586 3.31 -17.95 -24.79
CA ARG A 586 2.22 -18.85 -25.19
C ARG A 586 1.38 -19.33 -24.01
N GLY A 587 1.67 -18.85 -22.79
CA GLY A 587 0.99 -19.26 -21.56
C GLY A 587 1.41 -20.63 -21.01
N ALA A 588 2.52 -21.21 -21.50
CA ALA A 588 3.05 -22.48 -20.98
C ALA A 588 4.12 -22.24 -19.89
N PRO A 589 4.29 -23.15 -18.92
CA PRO A 589 5.32 -23.04 -17.89
C PRO A 589 6.71 -22.81 -18.50
N THR A 590 7.46 -21.88 -17.91
CA THR A 590 8.82 -21.58 -18.30
C THR A 590 9.69 -21.29 -17.10
N LEU A 591 10.99 -21.39 -17.32
CA LEU A 591 12.00 -21.05 -16.34
C LEU A 591 12.25 -19.54 -16.33
N SER A 592 12.24 -18.97 -15.14
CA SER A 592 12.74 -17.62 -14.87
C SER A 592 14.25 -17.63 -14.59
N SER A 593 14.83 -16.44 -14.50
CA SER A 593 16.26 -16.22 -14.34
C SER A 593 16.83 -16.61 -12.97
N ASP A 594 16.00 -16.75 -11.94
CA ASP A 594 16.41 -17.25 -10.62
C ASP A 594 16.22 -18.78 -10.46
N GLY A 595 15.86 -19.46 -11.55
CA GLY A 595 15.62 -20.90 -11.59
C GLY A 595 14.19 -21.31 -11.18
N LEU A 596 13.28 -20.36 -10.95
CA LEU A 596 11.89 -20.63 -10.65
C LEU A 596 11.07 -20.91 -11.92
N THR A 597 10.37 -22.04 -11.96
CA THR A 597 9.28 -22.27 -12.94
C THR A 597 7.93 -22.14 -12.23
N HIS A 598 7.79 -22.89 -11.13
CA HIS A 598 6.61 -22.90 -10.29
C HIS A 598 7.06 -23.17 -8.86
N ALA A 599 6.53 -22.41 -7.90
CA ALA A 599 6.70 -22.70 -6.49
C ALA A 599 5.38 -22.61 -5.74
N LYS A 600 5.25 -23.47 -4.74
CA LYS A 600 4.19 -23.42 -3.73
C LYS A 600 4.77 -23.05 -2.39
N PHE A 601 4.00 -22.30 -1.63
CA PHE A 601 4.40 -21.80 -0.33
C PHE A 601 3.39 -22.22 0.73
N THR A 602 3.90 -22.48 1.93
CA THR A 602 3.06 -22.51 3.13
C THR A 602 3.58 -21.47 4.09
N SER A 603 2.68 -20.86 4.86
CA SER A 603 3.01 -19.90 5.89
C SER A 603 2.48 -20.33 7.25
N ASP A 604 3.13 -19.87 8.32
CA ASP A 604 2.58 -19.98 9.67
C ASP A 604 1.44 -18.97 9.89
N HIS A 605 0.83 -19.01 11.07
CA HIS A 605 -0.23 -18.07 11.46
C HIS A 605 0.20 -16.60 11.43
N ARG A 606 1.50 -16.31 11.50
CA ARG A 606 2.08 -14.97 11.42
C ARG A 606 2.36 -14.53 10.00
N GLY A 607 2.17 -15.41 9.01
CA GLY A 607 2.49 -15.15 7.60
C GLY A 607 3.95 -15.40 7.24
N ASN A 608 4.78 -15.86 8.19
CA ASN A 608 6.16 -16.26 7.87
C ASN A 608 6.12 -17.49 6.97
N ARG A 609 6.91 -17.48 5.90
CA ARG A 609 6.98 -18.60 4.97
C ARG A 609 7.66 -19.79 5.63
N VAL A 610 6.96 -20.90 5.82
CA VAL A 610 7.46 -22.13 6.46
C VAL A 610 8.00 -23.12 5.45
N THR A 611 7.39 -23.22 4.27
CA THR A 611 7.91 -24.05 3.19
C THR A 611 7.89 -23.32 1.87
N THR A 612 8.89 -23.62 1.04
CA THR A 612 8.91 -23.31 -0.39
C THR A 612 9.17 -24.60 -1.15
N ALA A 613 8.17 -25.12 -1.86
CA ALA A 613 8.30 -26.29 -2.72
C ALA A 613 8.42 -25.87 -4.18
N PHE A 614 9.50 -26.25 -4.84
CA PHE A 614 9.81 -25.93 -6.23
C PHE A 614 9.41 -27.06 -7.16
N TYR A 615 8.95 -26.71 -8.36
CA TYR A 615 8.60 -27.63 -9.42
C TYR A 615 9.34 -27.25 -10.70
N ASN A 616 9.83 -28.27 -11.41
CA ASN A 616 10.55 -28.10 -12.67
C ASN A 616 9.58 -27.86 -13.86
N LEU A 617 10.12 -27.74 -15.07
CA LEU A 617 9.35 -27.53 -16.31
C LEU A 617 8.35 -28.65 -16.63
N SER A 618 8.58 -29.87 -16.13
CA SER A 618 7.67 -31.01 -16.27
C SER A 618 6.59 -31.04 -15.19
N GLY A 619 6.62 -30.12 -14.23
CA GLY A 619 5.73 -30.09 -13.07
C GLY A 619 6.12 -31.07 -11.95
N GLU A 620 7.31 -31.67 -12.02
CA GLU A 620 7.82 -32.58 -10.99
C GLU A 620 8.56 -31.80 -9.89
N PRO A 621 8.57 -32.28 -8.63
CA PRO A 621 9.30 -31.60 -7.56
C PRO A 621 10.81 -31.50 -7.83
N GLY A 622 11.35 -30.29 -7.78
CA GLY A 622 12.76 -30.00 -8.02
C GLY A 622 13.01 -28.56 -8.47
N ARG A 623 14.09 -27.95 -7.98
CA ARG A 623 14.52 -26.62 -8.43
C ARG A 623 15.58 -26.77 -9.53
N VAL A 624 15.38 -26.11 -10.66
CA VAL A 624 16.36 -26.14 -11.76
C VAL A 624 17.65 -25.44 -11.30
N GLY A 625 18.79 -26.09 -11.54
CA GLY A 625 20.10 -25.57 -11.12
C GLY A 625 20.48 -25.90 -9.68
N GLU A 626 19.63 -26.59 -8.92
CA GLU A 626 19.88 -26.95 -7.51
C GLU A 626 19.61 -28.44 -7.26
N THR A 627 20.05 -28.93 -6.10
CA THR A 627 19.90 -30.35 -5.70
C THR A 627 18.63 -30.63 -4.90
N TYR A 628 18.02 -29.59 -4.32
CA TYR A 628 16.84 -29.70 -3.47
C TYR A 628 15.55 -29.38 -4.23
N ALA A 629 14.42 -29.81 -3.66
CA ALA A 629 13.07 -29.52 -4.15
C ALA A 629 12.26 -28.67 -3.17
N VAL A 630 12.62 -28.67 -1.89
CA VAL A 630 11.89 -27.95 -0.84
C VAL A 630 12.88 -27.22 0.06
N ILE A 631 12.55 -26.00 0.43
CA ILE A 631 13.17 -25.28 1.55
C ILE A 631 12.17 -25.30 2.71
N HIS A 632 12.65 -25.59 3.91
CA HIS A 632 11.90 -25.54 5.16
C HIS A 632 12.53 -24.54 6.13
N ASP A 633 11.74 -23.53 6.50
CA ASP A 633 12.15 -22.41 7.34
C ASP A 633 11.57 -22.56 8.75
N THR A 634 12.38 -22.29 9.76
CA THR A 634 11.98 -22.30 11.18
C THR A 634 12.31 -20.96 11.81
N TYR A 635 11.36 -20.44 12.59
CA TYR A 635 11.42 -19.13 13.22
C TYR A 635 11.42 -19.27 14.74
N ASN A 636 12.05 -18.33 15.45
CA ASN A 636 11.93 -18.23 16.90
C ASN A 636 10.64 -17.51 17.33
N ALA A 637 10.42 -17.37 18.64
CA ALA A 637 9.26 -16.67 19.19
C ALA A 637 9.17 -15.20 18.73
N ALA A 638 10.32 -14.58 18.43
CA ALA A 638 10.42 -13.23 17.89
C ALA A 638 10.22 -13.15 16.37
N GLY A 639 9.88 -14.24 15.69
CA GLY A 639 9.68 -14.25 14.23
C GLY A 639 10.95 -14.16 13.40
N SER A 640 12.15 -14.16 14.01
CA SER A 640 13.41 -14.22 13.28
C SER A 640 13.68 -15.63 12.76
N LEU A 641 14.14 -15.75 11.51
CA LEU A 641 14.53 -17.03 10.90
C LEU A 641 15.73 -17.59 11.65
N VAL A 642 15.61 -18.76 12.29
CA VAL A 642 16.68 -19.42 13.05
C VAL A 642 17.25 -20.66 12.34
N ARG A 643 16.52 -21.21 11.38
CA ARG A 643 16.99 -22.33 10.58
C ARG A 643 16.33 -22.35 9.21
N GLU A 644 17.14 -22.62 8.19
CA GLU A 644 16.71 -22.95 6.83
C GLU A 644 17.25 -24.35 6.50
N THR A 645 16.40 -25.27 6.04
CA THR A 645 16.77 -26.66 5.72
C THR A 645 16.37 -26.99 4.29
N TYR A 646 17.32 -27.55 3.54
CA TYR A 646 17.17 -27.89 2.13
C TYR A 646 16.86 -29.38 1.99
N LEU A 647 15.71 -29.69 1.41
CA LEU A 647 15.15 -31.03 1.36
C LEU A 647 15.01 -31.53 -0.08
N SER A 648 15.33 -32.80 -0.28
CA SER A 648 15.00 -33.55 -1.49
C SER A 648 13.48 -33.63 -1.72
N ALA A 649 13.07 -34.07 -2.91
CA ALA A 649 11.65 -34.33 -3.22
C ALA A 649 10.98 -35.36 -2.28
N LYS A 650 11.78 -36.18 -1.59
CA LYS A 650 11.30 -37.17 -0.59
C LYS A 650 11.23 -36.60 0.84
N GLY A 651 11.59 -35.33 1.04
CA GLY A 651 11.58 -34.68 2.36
C GLY A 651 12.83 -34.92 3.21
N ASN A 652 13.88 -35.57 2.69
CA ASN A 652 15.14 -35.76 3.41
C ASN A 652 16.10 -34.59 3.18
N PRO A 653 16.85 -34.12 4.20
CA PRO A 653 17.94 -33.15 4.01
C PRO A 653 18.90 -33.58 2.91
N ILE A 654 19.28 -32.64 2.05
CA ILE A 654 20.22 -32.86 0.95
C ILE A 654 21.15 -31.66 0.80
N LYS A 655 22.44 -31.92 0.54
CA LYS A 655 23.41 -30.84 0.32
C LYS A 655 23.03 -30.02 -0.91
N THR A 656 22.98 -28.71 -0.74
CA THR A 656 22.97 -27.72 -1.83
C THR A 656 24.26 -27.83 -2.63
N ARG A 657 24.31 -27.14 -3.78
CA ARG A 657 25.54 -27.03 -4.57
C ARG A 657 26.68 -26.32 -3.85
N GLU A 658 26.37 -25.57 -2.80
CA GLU A 658 27.35 -24.89 -1.94
C GLU A 658 27.88 -25.79 -0.81
N GLY A 659 27.42 -27.04 -0.70
CA GLY A 659 28.04 -28.08 0.12
C GLY A 659 27.40 -28.37 1.49
N PHE A 660 26.28 -27.71 1.82
CA PHE A 660 25.58 -27.85 3.11
C PHE A 660 24.09 -28.15 2.90
N ALA A 661 23.42 -28.77 3.86
CA ALA A 661 22.00 -29.14 3.79
C ALA A 661 21.09 -28.31 4.71
N ALA A 662 21.65 -27.56 5.65
CA ALA A 662 20.91 -26.57 6.43
C ALA A 662 21.82 -25.42 6.89
N ALA A 663 21.23 -24.26 7.15
CA ALA A 663 21.88 -23.14 7.80
C ALA A 663 21.13 -22.75 9.07
N THR A 664 21.84 -22.43 10.16
CA THR A 664 21.27 -21.91 11.41
C THR A 664 21.73 -20.47 11.63
N PHE A 665 20.89 -19.69 12.30
CA PHE A 665 21.12 -18.27 12.52
C PHE A 665 20.96 -17.90 13.99
N GLU A 666 21.94 -17.21 14.54
CA GLU A 666 21.91 -16.66 15.91
C GLU A 666 21.82 -15.13 15.86
N TYR A 667 21.17 -14.55 16.86
CA TYR A 667 20.91 -13.12 16.97
C TYR A 667 21.27 -12.62 18.37
N ASP A 668 21.70 -11.36 18.49
CA ASP A 668 21.81 -10.67 19.77
C ASP A 668 20.43 -10.14 20.24
N ALA A 669 20.37 -9.53 21.44
CA ALA A 669 19.17 -8.83 21.92
C ALA A 669 18.78 -7.65 21.01
N GLN A 670 19.77 -7.13 20.28
CA GLN A 670 19.77 -6.23 19.11
C GLN A 670 18.89 -6.66 17.92
N GLY A 671 18.55 -7.96 17.85
CA GLY A 671 17.99 -8.59 16.66
C GLY A 671 18.95 -8.61 15.46
N ASN A 672 20.23 -8.27 15.67
CA ASN A 672 21.27 -8.34 14.65
C ASN A 672 21.74 -9.78 14.56
N ARG A 673 21.88 -10.30 13.34
CA ARG A 673 22.34 -11.67 13.12
C ARG A 673 23.83 -11.78 13.44
N THR A 674 24.19 -12.33 14.59
CA THR A 674 25.58 -12.43 15.07
C THR A 674 26.30 -13.67 14.54
N ARG A 675 25.56 -14.71 14.12
CA ARG A 675 26.17 -15.94 13.61
C ARG A 675 25.32 -16.62 12.54
N THR A 676 25.99 -17.26 11.60
CA THR A 676 25.41 -18.23 10.65
C THR A 676 26.26 -19.48 10.65
N GLU A 677 25.68 -20.66 10.88
CA GLU A 677 26.39 -21.95 10.77
C GLU A 677 25.82 -22.81 9.66
N PHE A 678 26.66 -23.64 9.04
CA PHE A 678 26.27 -24.54 7.96
C PHE A 678 26.38 -25.99 8.42
N LEU A 679 25.34 -26.77 8.13
CA LEU A 679 25.17 -28.15 8.60
C LEU A 679 25.08 -29.12 7.42
N ASP A 680 25.56 -30.35 7.60
CA ASP A 680 25.39 -31.45 6.65
C ASP A 680 24.00 -32.12 6.76
N GLU A 681 23.79 -33.19 5.99
CA GLU A 681 22.53 -33.94 5.97
C GLU A 681 22.15 -34.56 7.32
N ASN A 682 23.11 -34.75 8.23
CA ASN A 682 22.91 -35.29 9.57
C ASN A 682 22.74 -34.20 10.64
N GLY A 683 22.75 -32.92 10.23
CA GLY A 683 22.69 -31.78 11.14
C GLY A 683 24.01 -31.49 11.86
N GLN A 684 25.13 -32.06 11.40
CA GLN A 684 26.46 -31.78 11.95
C GLN A 684 27.09 -30.61 11.21
N ARG A 685 27.86 -29.79 11.92
CA ARG A 685 28.57 -28.64 11.31
C ARG A 685 29.49 -29.10 10.18
N THR A 686 29.40 -28.43 9.03
CA THR A 686 30.13 -28.82 7.82
C THR A 686 30.67 -27.60 7.09
N ASN A 687 31.77 -27.77 6.37
CA ASN A 687 32.33 -26.70 5.55
C ASN A 687 31.52 -26.55 4.27
N ARG A 688 31.24 -25.31 3.90
CA ARG A 688 30.81 -24.94 2.56
C ARG A 688 31.94 -25.18 1.55
N ILE A 689 31.61 -25.10 0.27
CA ILE A 689 32.57 -25.24 -0.83
C ILE A 689 33.70 -24.19 -0.79
N ASP A 690 33.45 -23.03 -0.19
CA ASP A 690 34.41 -21.93 0.02
C ASP A 690 35.20 -22.05 1.35
N GLY A 691 35.03 -23.16 2.09
CA GLY A 691 36.00 -23.63 3.09
C GLY A 691 35.71 -23.27 4.55
N TYR A 692 34.72 -22.42 4.83
CA TYR A 692 34.27 -22.13 6.21
C TYR A 692 32.96 -22.86 6.53
N SER A 693 32.69 -23.06 7.82
CA SER A 693 31.45 -23.69 8.32
C SER A 693 30.60 -22.77 9.19
N ALA A 694 31.10 -21.58 9.54
CA ALA A 694 30.26 -20.51 10.08
C ALA A 694 30.81 -19.12 9.75
N VAL A 695 29.92 -18.14 9.85
CA VAL A 695 30.22 -16.70 9.75
C VAL A 695 29.78 -16.03 11.05
N ARG A 696 30.61 -15.13 11.58
CA ARG A 696 30.30 -14.29 12.74
C ARG A 696 30.25 -12.83 12.33
N HIS A 697 29.28 -12.10 12.85
CA HIS A 697 29.07 -10.68 12.59
C HIS A 697 29.14 -9.89 13.89
N THR A 698 29.74 -8.69 13.85
CA THR A 698 29.72 -7.73 14.96
C THR A 698 29.11 -6.41 14.50
N PHE A 699 28.48 -5.67 15.42
CA PHE A 699 27.76 -4.44 15.11
C PHE A 699 28.17 -3.31 16.06
N ASP A 700 28.02 -2.06 15.64
CA ASP A 700 28.14 -0.88 16.50
C ASP A 700 26.80 -0.52 17.17
N GLU A 701 26.78 0.55 17.97
CA GLU A 701 25.58 1.06 18.65
C GLU A 701 24.49 1.53 17.66
N ARG A 702 24.87 1.89 16.43
CA ARG A 702 23.95 2.25 15.32
C ARG A 702 23.40 1.02 14.58
N ARG A 703 23.82 -0.19 14.99
CA ARG A 703 23.50 -1.49 14.35
C ARG A 703 24.08 -1.65 12.95
N LEU A 704 25.17 -0.94 12.65
CA LEU A 704 25.92 -1.14 11.42
C LEU A 704 26.96 -2.24 11.63
N GLU A 705 27.10 -3.15 10.66
CA GLU A 705 28.01 -4.29 10.76
C GLU A 705 29.47 -3.81 10.76
N THR A 706 30.18 -3.95 11.87
CA THR A 706 31.58 -3.52 12.00
C THR A 706 32.58 -4.59 11.59
N ALA A 707 32.19 -5.87 11.60
CA ALA A 707 33.04 -6.94 11.09
C ALA A 707 32.28 -8.20 10.67
N THR A 708 32.82 -8.89 9.66
CA THR A 708 32.44 -10.25 9.24
C THR A 708 33.64 -11.18 9.41
N THR A 709 33.52 -12.28 10.15
CA THR A 709 34.60 -13.25 10.40
C THR A 709 34.21 -14.67 9.97
N TYR A 710 35.07 -15.33 9.22
CA TYR A 710 34.84 -16.70 8.70
C TYR A 710 35.57 -17.72 9.56
N VAL A 711 34.90 -18.80 9.96
CA VAL A 711 35.47 -19.82 10.84
C VAL A 711 35.19 -21.25 10.36
N ASP A 712 36.12 -22.16 10.62
CA ASP A 712 35.96 -23.60 10.36
C ASP A 712 35.16 -24.33 11.46
N SER A 713 35.00 -25.64 11.33
CA SER A 713 34.24 -26.46 12.28
C SER A 713 34.81 -26.49 13.70
N ASN A 714 36.07 -26.07 13.89
CA ASN A 714 36.75 -25.98 15.18
C ASN A 714 36.75 -24.54 15.73
N ASP A 715 35.96 -23.64 15.13
CA ASP A 715 35.92 -22.21 15.46
C ASP A 715 37.24 -21.46 15.24
N SER A 716 38.15 -22.02 14.44
CA SER A 716 39.36 -21.31 14.00
C SER A 716 39.04 -20.39 12.84
N ILE A 717 39.63 -19.19 12.83
CA ILE A 717 39.47 -18.25 11.71
C ILE A 717 40.11 -18.85 10.46
N VAL A 718 39.34 -18.90 9.37
CA VAL A 718 39.79 -19.37 8.04
C VAL A 718 39.53 -18.30 6.99
N ARG A 719 40.16 -18.44 5.82
CA ARG A 719 39.93 -17.50 4.72
C ARG A 719 38.54 -17.70 4.14
N GLY A 720 37.77 -16.61 4.07
CA GLY A 720 36.50 -16.54 3.35
C GLY A 720 36.67 -16.20 1.85
N PRO A 721 35.58 -15.85 1.16
CA PRO A 721 35.54 -15.67 -0.30
C PRO A 721 36.49 -14.59 -0.83
N GLU A 722 36.70 -13.51 -0.07
CA GLU A 722 37.61 -12.40 -0.43
C GLU A 722 39.08 -12.68 -0.06
N GLY A 723 39.39 -13.88 0.43
CA GLY A 723 40.72 -14.24 0.93
C GLY A 723 41.03 -13.71 2.33
N CYS A 724 40.10 -12.98 2.96
CA CYS A 724 40.20 -12.44 4.31
C CYS A 724 39.72 -13.46 5.36
N GLY A 725 40.34 -13.48 6.54
CA GLY A 725 39.78 -14.15 7.72
C GLY A 725 38.67 -13.32 8.38
N THR A 726 38.91 -12.01 8.48
CA THR A 726 37.92 -11.03 8.94
C THR A 726 37.92 -9.82 8.00
N ILE A 727 36.73 -9.32 7.66
CA ILE A 727 36.54 -8.03 6.99
C ILE A 727 36.02 -7.06 8.05
N ARG A 728 36.61 -5.87 8.17
CA ARG A 728 36.14 -4.81 9.08
C ARG A 728 35.62 -3.62 8.29
N TYR A 729 34.60 -2.96 8.80
CA TYR A 729 33.95 -1.82 8.17
C TYR A 729 33.97 -0.60 9.10
N GLU A 730 34.15 0.57 8.51
CA GLU A 730 33.98 1.87 9.15
C GLU A 730 33.00 2.71 8.31
N TYR A 731 32.16 3.48 8.97
CA TYR A 731 31.04 4.19 8.35
C TYR A 731 31.14 5.70 8.57
N ASP A 732 30.71 6.46 7.58
CA ASP A 732 30.49 7.89 7.74
C ASP A 732 29.24 8.17 8.63
N PRO A 733 28.99 9.43 9.04
CA PRO A 733 27.81 9.78 9.84
C PRO A 733 26.47 9.42 9.18
N ARG A 734 26.41 9.31 7.85
CA ARG A 734 25.20 8.94 7.10
C ARG A 734 24.98 7.42 7.06
N GLY A 735 25.99 6.63 7.42
CA GLY A 735 25.93 5.17 7.40
C GLY A 735 26.45 4.54 6.11
N PHE A 736 27.13 5.30 5.25
CA PHE A 736 27.83 4.75 4.10
C PHE A 736 29.21 4.24 4.52
N ILE A 737 29.65 3.10 3.95
CA ILE A 737 30.96 2.52 4.25
C ILE A 737 32.06 3.47 3.78
N GLU A 738 32.76 4.12 4.70
CA GLU A 738 33.91 4.98 4.41
C GLU A 738 35.19 4.15 4.23
N ARG A 739 35.31 3.04 4.97
CA ARG A 739 36.46 2.14 4.89
C ARG A 739 36.06 0.68 5.04
N LEU A 740 36.74 -0.19 4.29
CA LEU A 740 36.74 -1.63 4.53
C LEU A 740 38.17 -2.17 4.58
N ALA A 741 38.46 -3.11 5.49
CA ALA A 741 39.79 -3.64 5.71
C ALA A 741 39.79 -5.17 5.85
N CYS A 742 40.73 -5.82 5.16
CA CYS A 742 40.97 -7.25 5.17
C CYS A 742 41.99 -7.63 6.24
N TRP A 743 41.61 -8.55 7.11
CA TRP A 743 42.43 -9.09 8.18
C TRP A 743 42.63 -10.60 7.96
N GLY A 744 43.87 -11.06 8.11
CA GLY A 744 44.24 -12.45 7.95
C GLY A 744 43.75 -13.33 9.10
N VAL A 745 43.94 -14.64 8.93
CA VAL A 745 43.65 -15.65 9.97
C VAL A 745 44.51 -15.47 11.23
N ASP A 746 45.63 -14.74 11.11
CA ASP A 746 46.53 -14.37 12.20
C ASP A 746 46.11 -13.07 12.91
N GLY A 747 44.99 -12.47 12.53
CA GLY A 747 44.48 -11.23 13.12
C GLY A 747 45.30 -10.00 12.77
N LYS A 748 46.03 -9.98 11.64
CA LYS A 748 46.78 -8.82 11.14
C LYS A 748 46.22 -8.31 9.80
N PRO A 749 46.40 -7.02 9.46
CA PRO A 749 46.07 -6.53 8.13
C PRO A 749 46.76 -7.37 7.05
N THR A 750 46.00 -7.81 6.05
CA THR A 750 46.50 -8.67 4.98
C THR A 750 45.87 -8.29 3.65
N ARG A 751 46.50 -8.67 2.54
CA ARG A 751 45.91 -8.47 1.22
C ARG A 751 44.90 -9.58 0.91
N GLY A 752 43.69 -9.18 0.53
CA GLY A 752 42.68 -10.10 0.02
C GLY A 752 43.01 -10.59 -1.40
N ILE A 753 42.08 -11.29 -2.02
CA ILE A 753 42.22 -11.85 -3.37
C ILE A 753 42.50 -10.77 -4.45
N ASP A 754 42.03 -9.54 -4.22
CA ASP A 754 42.25 -8.40 -5.11
C ASP A 754 43.62 -7.73 -4.95
N GLY A 755 44.40 -8.15 -3.95
CA GLY A 755 45.77 -7.68 -3.75
C GLY A 755 45.87 -6.33 -3.04
N TYR A 756 44.85 -5.90 -2.30
CA TYR A 756 44.90 -4.74 -1.39
C TYR A 756 44.48 -5.15 0.03
N ALA A 757 44.92 -4.40 1.05
CA ALA A 757 44.60 -4.68 2.44
C ALA A 757 43.44 -3.86 2.98
N SER A 758 43.27 -2.61 2.53
CA SER A 758 42.05 -1.84 2.81
C SER A 758 41.65 -0.94 1.65
N ALA A 759 40.40 -0.50 1.64
CA ALA A 759 39.89 0.48 0.69
C ALA A 759 39.15 1.59 1.43
N ARG A 760 39.34 2.85 1.00
CA ARG A 760 38.51 4.00 1.40
C ARG A 760 37.57 4.39 0.26
N ILE A 761 36.32 4.68 0.58
CA ILE A 761 35.26 4.98 -0.38
C ILE A 761 34.68 6.36 -0.08
N ALA A 762 34.64 7.22 -1.10
CA ALA A 762 33.92 8.48 -1.06
C ALA A 762 32.58 8.34 -1.80
N TRP A 763 31.54 8.97 -1.26
CA TRP A 763 30.17 8.87 -1.74
C TRP A 763 29.62 10.24 -2.13
N THR A 764 28.71 10.29 -3.11
CA THR A 764 27.89 11.48 -3.39
C THR A 764 26.86 11.69 -2.28
N GLN A 765 26.12 12.82 -2.32
CA GLN A 765 25.00 13.03 -1.40
C GLN A 765 23.87 12.00 -1.63
N ALA A 766 23.69 11.54 -2.87
CA ALA A 766 22.70 10.54 -3.27
C ALA A 766 23.14 9.08 -3.04
N GLY A 767 24.20 8.83 -2.27
CA GLY A 767 24.66 7.47 -1.96
C GLY A 767 25.34 6.72 -3.11
N GLN A 768 25.81 7.42 -4.15
CA GLN A 768 26.56 6.81 -5.25
C GLN A 768 28.07 6.86 -4.97
N ILE A 769 28.82 5.82 -5.33
CA ILE A 769 30.29 5.81 -5.15
C ILE A 769 30.91 6.85 -6.07
N LEU A 770 31.74 7.75 -5.54
CA LEU A 770 32.50 8.76 -6.29
C LEU A 770 33.95 8.31 -6.55
N LEU A 771 34.60 7.75 -5.52
CA LEU A 771 36.01 7.38 -5.55
C LEU A 771 36.24 6.19 -4.62
N ARG A 772 37.08 5.26 -5.04
CA ARG A 772 37.62 4.19 -4.20
C ARG A 772 39.14 4.23 -4.29
N THR A 773 39.82 4.24 -3.15
CA THR A 773 41.28 4.25 -3.03
C THR A 773 41.74 3.02 -2.26
N TYR A 774 42.77 2.33 -2.74
CA TYR A 774 43.30 1.11 -2.13
C TYR A 774 44.60 1.35 -1.37
N PHE A 775 44.78 0.58 -0.31
CA PHE A 775 45.90 0.70 0.61
C PHE A 775 46.54 -0.67 0.89
N ASP A 776 47.83 -0.64 1.20
CA ASP A 776 48.60 -1.80 1.65
C ASP A 776 48.42 -2.10 3.14
N GLU A 777 49.13 -3.13 3.62
CA GLU A 777 49.11 -3.60 5.01
C GLU A 777 49.62 -2.54 6.01
N ARG A 778 50.28 -1.48 5.53
CA ARG A 778 50.82 -0.35 6.31
C ARG A 778 49.96 0.90 6.17
N ASP A 779 48.75 0.76 5.63
CA ASP A 779 47.80 1.84 5.37
C ASP A 779 48.35 2.92 4.42
N GLN A 780 49.27 2.55 3.52
CA GLN A 780 49.79 3.43 2.47
C GLN A 780 49.05 3.20 1.15
N PRO A 781 48.72 4.25 0.37
CA PRO A 781 48.13 4.09 -0.95
C PRO A 781 48.95 3.13 -1.82
N ALA A 782 48.29 2.11 -2.37
CA ALA A 782 48.97 1.06 -3.11
C ALA A 782 48.13 0.55 -4.27
N VAL A 783 48.81 0.07 -5.30
CA VAL A 783 48.16 -0.64 -6.42
C VAL A 783 47.55 -1.94 -5.89
N ALA A 784 46.26 -2.14 -6.13
CA ALA A 784 45.60 -3.43 -5.95
C ALA A 784 46.17 -4.41 -6.99
N THR A 785 47.02 -5.34 -6.57
CA THR A 785 47.88 -6.12 -7.48
C THR A 785 47.11 -6.85 -8.57
N ARG A 786 45.93 -7.39 -8.27
CA ARG A 786 45.09 -8.09 -9.26
C ARG A 786 44.42 -7.14 -10.24
N LEU A 787 44.03 -5.96 -9.77
CA LEU A 787 43.26 -4.97 -10.54
C LEU A 787 44.17 -4.04 -11.36
N GLY A 788 45.40 -3.79 -10.91
CA GLY A 788 46.40 -2.99 -11.62
C GLY A 788 46.28 -1.48 -11.48
N TYR A 789 45.48 -0.98 -10.53
CA TYR A 789 45.35 0.44 -10.22
C TYR A 789 45.22 0.68 -8.70
N ALA A 790 45.48 1.91 -8.26
CA ALA A 790 45.40 2.30 -6.84
C ALA A 790 44.11 3.06 -6.50
N MET A 791 43.54 3.77 -7.47
CA MET A 791 42.28 4.50 -7.29
C MET A 791 41.36 4.33 -8.49
N ARG A 792 40.04 4.32 -8.25
CA ARG A 792 39.02 4.33 -9.29
C ARG A 792 37.98 5.39 -9.02
N ARG A 793 37.66 6.18 -10.04
CA ARG A 793 36.65 7.24 -9.99
C ARG A 793 35.45 6.87 -10.84
N TRP A 794 34.25 7.18 -10.34
CA TRP A 794 32.98 7.07 -11.06
C TRP A 794 32.42 8.46 -11.32
N THR A 795 31.89 8.68 -12.51
CA THR A 795 31.26 9.95 -12.93
C THR A 795 29.86 9.66 -13.42
N TYR A 796 28.87 10.43 -12.97
CA TYR A 796 27.46 10.21 -13.28
C TYR A 796 26.86 11.37 -14.06
N GLY A 797 25.92 11.06 -14.96
CA GLY A 797 24.99 12.00 -15.58
C GLY A 797 23.61 11.78 -14.98
N GLY A 798 23.22 12.59 -13.99
CA GLY A 798 22.05 12.28 -13.15
C GLY A 798 22.31 11.03 -12.30
N SER A 799 21.43 10.04 -12.37
CA SER A 799 21.58 8.75 -11.65
C SER A 799 22.45 7.73 -12.40
N ARG A 800 22.77 7.94 -13.69
CA ARG A 800 23.42 6.97 -14.56
C ARG A 800 24.95 7.12 -14.55
N LEU A 801 25.67 6.01 -14.46
CA LEU A 801 27.14 5.98 -14.52
C LEU A 801 27.61 6.23 -15.96
N VAL A 802 28.25 7.36 -16.25
CA VAL A 802 28.70 7.69 -17.61
C VAL A 802 30.19 7.41 -17.85
N GLU A 803 31.00 7.37 -16.79
CA GLU A 803 32.43 7.07 -16.90
C GLU A 803 33.00 6.41 -15.63
N ARG A 804 33.92 5.48 -15.84
CA ARG A 804 34.82 4.91 -14.82
C ARG A 804 36.27 5.10 -15.26
N SER A 805 37.11 5.65 -14.39
CA SER A 805 38.53 5.93 -14.67
C SER A 805 39.45 5.37 -13.58
N ASP A 806 40.58 4.77 -13.98
CA ASP A 806 41.57 4.12 -13.12
C ASP A 806 42.87 4.94 -13.00
N TYR A 807 43.42 5.06 -11.79
CA TYR A 807 44.56 5.92 -11.46
C TYR A 807 45.63 5.20 -10.64
N ASP A 808 46.89 5.63 -10.79
CA ASP A 808 48.03 5.20 -9.98
C ASP A 808 48.04 5.86 -8.58
N VAL A 809 49.05 5.54 -7.78
CA VAL A 809 49.18 6.05 -6.39
C VAL A 809 49.43 7.56 -6.34
N GLU A 810 49.91 8.17 -7.41
CA GLU A 810 50.06 9.63 -7.55
C GLU A 810 48.82 10.32 -8.14
N GLY A 811 47.73 9.59 -8.40
CA GLY A 811 46.50 10.14 -8.94
C GLY A 811 46.54 10.44 -10.45
N ARG A 812 47.49 9.86 -11.19
CA ARG A 812 47.58 9.96 -12.66
C ARG A 812 46.87 8.77 -13.28
N ARG A 813 46.22 8.96 -14.44
CA ARG A 813 45.54 7.86 -15.15
C ARG A 813 46.53 6.75 -15.47
N THR A 814 46.14 5.51 -15.17
CA THR A 814 46.98 4.32 -15.37
C THR A 814 46.23 3.21 -16.10
N THR A 815 46.97 2.37 -16.80
CA THR A 815 46.44 1.16 -17.43
C THR A 815 46.31 0.07 -16.37
N ASN A 816 45.09 -0.45 -16.19
CA ASN A 816 44.76 -1.54 -15.27
C ASN A 816 45.25 -2.91 -15.79
N ALA A 817 45.06 -3.95 -14.99
CA ALA A 817 45.48 -5.32 -15.31
C ALA A 817 44.78 -5.93 -16.55
N TYR A 818 43.71 -5.29 -17.02
CA TYR A 818 42.92 -5.71 -18.18
C TYR A 818 43.29 -4.93 -19.47
N GLY A 819 44.26 -4.01 -19.38
CA GLY A 819 44.86 -3.32 -20.53
C GLY A 819 44.21 -2.00 -20.91
N TYR A 820 43.35 -1.42 -20.06
CA TYR A 820 42.73 -0.10 -20.30
C TYR A 820 42.75 0.79 -19.06
N SER A 821 42.37 2.06 -19.20
CA SER A 821 42.31 3.02 -18.09
C SER A 821 40.90 3.57 -17.84
N ILE A 822 40.09 3.67 -18.89
CA ILE A 822 38.79 4.34 -18.84
C ILE A 822 37.73 3.44 -19.48
N VAL A 823 36.53 3.42 -18.91
CA VAL A 823 35.31 2.91 -19.55
C VAL A 823 34.29 4.02 -19.57
N THR A 824 33.73 4.32 -20.75
CA THR A 824 32.60 5.24 -20.90
C THR A 824 31.35 4.46 -21.30
N PHE A 825 30.21 4.82 -20.74
CA PHE A 825 28.93 4.14 -20.97
C PHE A 825 27.99 5.08 -21.71
N GLN A 826 27.31 4.55 -22.73
CA GLN A 826 26.26 5.24 -23.46
C GLN A 826 24.95 4.49 -23.26
N TYR A 827 23.90 5.27 -23.03
CA TYR A 827 22.56 4.77 -22.80
C TYR A 827 21.63 5.29 -23.88
N ASP A 828 20.62 4.52 -24.24
CA ASP A 828 19.48 5.04 -25.01
C ASP A 828 18.57 5.92 -24.14
N GLU A 829 17.51 6.43 -24.76
CA GLU A 829 16.47 7.22 -24.09
C GLU A 829 15.76 6.43 -22.99
N ASP A 830 15.66 5.10 -23.15
CA ASP A 830 15.07 4.17 -22.20
C ASP A 830 15.98 3.87 -20.99
N GLY A 831 17.27 4.20 -21.10
CA GLY A 831 18.26 4.04 -20.04
C GLY A 831 18.98 2.70 -19.99
N GLU A 832 18.82 1.88 -21.02
CA GLU A 832 19.61 0.68 -21.22
C GLU A 832 20.95 1.04 -21.83
N GLU A 833 21.99 0.30 -21.47
CA GLU A 833 23.31 0.53 -22.04
C GLU A 833 23.33 0.05 -23.50
N VAL A 834 23.45 1.00 -24.43
CA VAL A 834 23.53 0.69 -25.87
C VAL A 834 24.95 0.45 -26.34
N SER A 835 25.92 1.07 -25.67
CA SER A 835 27.33 0.81 -25.95
C SER A 835 28.22 1.23 -24.78
N ARG A 836 29.41 0.64 -24.75
CA ARG A 836 30.53 1.13 -23.95
C ARG A 836 31.78 1.22 -24.81
N ALA A 837 32.65 2.15 -24.45
CA ALA A 837 33.99 2.25 -25.02
C ALA A 837 35.04 2.02 -23.94
N VAL A 838 36.05 1.25 -24.28
CA VAL A 838 37.23 1.00 -23.46
C VAL A 838 38.37 1.86 -24.01
N LEU A 839 38.99 2.69 -23.17
CA LEU A 839 39.97 3.68 -23.61
C LEU A 839 41.30 3.56 -22.85
N ASP A 840 42.38 3.99 -23.50
CA ASP A 840 43.69 4.14 -22.87
C ASP A 840 43.79 5.39 -21.98
N THR A 841 44.98 5.63 -21.40
CA THR A 841 45.25 6.79 -20.53
C THR A 841 45.12 8.14 -21.23
N GLN A 842 45.15 8.16 -22.56
CA GLN A 842 45.01 9.33 -23.44
C GLN A 842 43.59 9.44 -24.04
N ARG A 843 42.63 8.64 -23.56
CA ARG A 843 41.25 8.56 -24.08
C ARG A 843 41.13 8.08 -25.53
N ARG A 844 42.11 7.31 -26.03
CA ARG A 844 42.01 6.68 -27.35
C ARG A 844 41.26 5.34 -27.22
N PRO A 845 40.28 5.03 -28.10
CA PRO A 845 39.57 3.76 -28.08
C PRO A 845 40.50 2.56 -28.26
N LEU A 846 40.18 1.47 -27.56
CA LEU A 846 40.90 0.19 -27.60
C LEU A 846 39.92 -0.94 -27.98
N ASP A 847 40.40 -1.86 -28.80
CA ASP A 847 39.69 -3.11 -29.06
C ASP A 847 39.79 -4.04 -27.85
N PHE A 848 38.67 -4.64 -27.47
CA PHE A 848 38.60 -5.56 -26.35
C PHE A 848 37.76 -6.78 -26.69
N LYS A 849 37.97 -7.85 -25.91
CA LYS A 849 37.08 -9.02 -25.87
C LYS A 849 36.54 -9.16 -24.44
N VAL A 850 35.41 -9.82 -24.29
CA VAL A 850 34.89 -10.17 -22.95
C VAL A 850 35.64 -11.38 -22.45
N SER A 851 36.19 -11.30 -21.25
CA SER A 851 36.93 -12.38 -20.61
C SER A 851 36.27 -12.79 -19.31
N VAL A 852 36.30 -14.08 -19.01
CA VAL A 852 36.02 -14.59 -17.66
C VAL A 852 37.17 -14.16 -16.75
N ASP A 853 36.86 -13.38 -15.72
CA ASP A 853 37.81 -12.97 -14.66
C ASP A 853 37.86 -14.02 -13.56
N ARG A 854 36.69 -14.46 -13.08
CA ARG A 854 36.55 -15.50 -12.06
C ARG A 854 35.34 -16.39 -12.33
N THR A 855 35.41 -17.60 -11.79
CA THR A 855 34.30 -18.57 -11.79
C THR A 855 34.03 -18.99 -10.35
N LYS A 856 32.79 -18.84 -9.89
CA LYS A 856 32.38 -19.20 -8.53
C LYS A 856 32.41 -20.72 -8.36
N PRO A 857 33.12 -21.29 -7.37
CA PRO A 857 33.07 -22.72 -7.08
C PRO A 857 31.64 -23.21 -6.82
N GLY A 858 31.28 -24.37 -7.37
CA GLY A 858 29.94 -24.96 -7.20
C GLY A 858 28.85 -24.34 -8.07
N SER A 859 29.15 -23.29 -8.85
CA SER A 859 28.21 -22.70 -9.80
C SER A 859 27.98 -23.57 -11.04
N VAL A 860 26.94 -23.26 -11.81
CA VAL A 860 26.70 -23.85 -13.14
C VAL A 860 27.88 -23.55 -14.07
N ALA A 861 28.47 -22.35 -14.00
CA ALA A 861 29.64 -22.03 -14.81
C ALA A 861 30.85 -22.91 -14.49
N ALA A 862 31.11 -23.21 -13.23
CA ALA A 862 32.19 -24.13 -12.85
C ALA A 862 31.96 -25.54 -13.42
N ASP A 863 30.73 -26.07 -13.34
CA ASP A 863 30.38 -27.39 -13.87
C ASP A 863 30.49 -27.47 -15.39
N ARG A 864 30.24 -26.37 -16.10
CA ARG A 864 30.42 -26.29 -17.56
C ARG A 864 31.88 -26.05 -17.96
N GLY A 865 32.78 -25.98 -16.99
CA GLY A 865 34.22 -25.92 -17.20
C GLY A 865 34.69 -24.56 -17.69
N PHE A 866 33.98 -23.47 -17.38
CA PHE A 866 34.48 -22.11 -17.60
C PHE A 866 35.69 -21.87 -16.70
N LEU A 867 36.71 -21.22 -17.26
CA LEU A 867 37.96 -20.91 -16.57
C LEU A 867 38.30 -19.44 -16.71
N ALA A 868 38.96 -18.89 -15.68
CA ALA A 868 39.55 -17.56 -15.75
C ALA A 868 40.48 -17.45 -16.98
N GLY A 869 40.30 -16.40 -17.77
CA GLY A 869 41.03 -16.18 -19.03
C GLY A 869 40.31 -16.64 -20.29
N ASP A 870 39.22 -17.39 -20.19
CA ASP A 870 38.38 -17.70 -21.35
C ASP A 870 37.84 -16.41 -21.97
N LEU A 871 38.01 -16.26 -23.29
CA LEU A 871 37.43 -15.16 -24.04
C LEU A 871 36.10 -15.60 -24.62
N LEU A 872 35.01 -14.92 -24.28
CA LEU A 872 33.68 -15.19 -24.81
C LEU A 872 33.61 -14.69 -26.26
N LEU A 873 33.25 -15.59 -27.17
CA LEU A 873 33.16 -15.30 -28.61
C LEU A 873 31.71 -15.14 -29.05
N THR A 874 30.91 -16.18 -28.83
CA THR A 874 29.50 -16.18 -29.19
C THR A 874 28.66 -16.82 -28.10
N TYR A 875 27.42 -16.37 -27.97
CA TYR A 875 26.39 -17.00 -27.17
C TYR A 875 25.14 -17.18 -28.03
N ASP A 876 24.70 -18.42 -28.14
CA ASP A 876 23.52 -18.83 -28.89
C ASP A 876 23.54 -18.31 -30.34
N GLY A 877 24.73 -18.32 -30.95
CA GLY A 877 24.99 -17.84 -32.31
C GLY A 877 25.20 -16.32 -32.43
N GLN A 878 24.99 -15.54 -31.37
CA GLN A 878 25.23 -14.09 -31.36
C GLN A 878 26.64 -13.77 -30.89
N VAL A 879 27.30 -12.81 -31.53
CA VAL A 879 28.64 -12.35 -31.11
C VAL A 879 28.54 -11.66 -29.75
N VAL A 880 29.45 -12.04 -28.84
CA VAL A 880 29.61 -11.40 -27.54
C VAL A 880 30.47 -10.16 -27.71
N SER A 881 29.87 -8.99 -27.49
CA SER A 881 30.54 -7.69 -27.67
C SER A 881 30.88 -6.99 -26.35
N THR A 882 30.06 -7.17 -25.31
CA THR A 882 30.26 -6.49 -24.01
C THR A 882 29.96 -7.43 -22.85
N SER A 883 30.58 -7.19 -21.68
CA SER A 883 30.25 -7.96 -20.47
C SER A 883 28.79 -7.77 -20.05
N PHE A 884 28.23 -6.58 -20.29
CA PHE A 884 26.82 -6.27 -20.02
C PHE A 884 25.87 -7.13 -20.84
N GLN A 885 26.10 -7.27 -22.16
CA GLN A 885 25.33 -8.16 -23.03
C GLN A 885 25.33 -9.58 -22.47
N VAL A 886 26.49 -10.08 -22.05
CA VAL A 886 26.63 -11.43 -21.49
C VAL A 886 25.88 -11.55 -20.17
N THR A 887 26.04 -10.61 -19.23
CA THR A 887 25.31 -10.69 -17.96
C THR A 887 23.80 -10.60 -18.19
N ASN A 888 23.35 -9.77 -19.13
CA ASN A 888 21.93 -9.63 -19.41
C ASN A 888 21.36 -10.88 -20.13
N ASP A 889 22.07 -11.44 -21.12
CA ASP A 889 21.60 -12.57 -21.93
C ASP A 889 21.91 -13.95 -21.30
N LEU A 890 23.03 -14.10 -20.58
CA LEU A 890 23.42 -15.35 -19.89
C LEU A 890 22.89 -15.42 -18.47
N GLU A 891 23.10 -14.35 -17.71
CA GLU A 891 22.82 -14.38 -16.27
C GLU A 891 21.39 -13.94 -15.98
N MET A 892 20.87 -12.93 -16.67
CA MET A 892 19.54 -12.38 -16.38
C MET A 892 18.43 -12.94 -17.26
N HIS A 893 18.69 -13.41 -18.48
CA HIS A 893 17.66 -13.93 -19.39
C HIS A 893 17.87 -15.40 -19.75
N GLY A 894 17.97 -16.25 -18.73
CA GLY A 894 18.04 -17.70 -18.91
C GLY A 894 16.88 -18.22 -19.77
N SER A 895 17.18 -19.05 -20.77
CA SER A 895 16.17 -19.68 -21.63
C SER A 895 15.78 -21.07 -21.14
N ASP A 896 14.67 -21.57 -21.63
CA ASP A 896 14.10 -22.91 -21.39
C ASP A 896 14.80 -24.06 -22.14
N ARG A 897 15.78 -23.77 -23.00
CA ARG A 897 16.55 -24.77 -23.76
C ARG A 897 18.04 -24.65 -23.51
N THR A 898 18.79 -25.69 -23.84
CA THR A 898 20.25 -25.62 -23.89
C THR A 898 20.69 -24.60 -24.95
N ARG A 899 21.73 -23.83 -24.64
CA ARG A 899 22.34 -22.81 -25.50
C ARG A 899 23.81 -23.11 -25.69
N GLU A 900 24.33 -22.85 -26.88
CA GLU A 900 25.77 -22.98 -27.13
C GLU A 900 26.47 -21.68 -26.74
N LEU A 901 27.63 -21.79 -26.10
CA LEU A 901 28.52 -20.67 -25.85
C LEU A 901 29.93 -21.03 -26.31
N GLN A 902 30.47 -20.26 -27.25
CA GLN A 902 31.82 -20.49 -27.75
C GLN A 902 32.81 -19.61 -26.98
N VAL A 903 33.85 -20.25 -26.45
CA VAL A 903 34.98 -19.58 -25.79
C VAL A 903 36.28 -19.84 -26.53
N GLU A 904 37.18 -18.86 -26.53
CA GLU A 904 38.57 -19.04 -26.90
C GLU A 904 39.41 -19.29 -25.64
N ARG A 905 40.03 -20.46 -25.57
CA ARG A 905 40.95 -20.85 -24.49
C ARG A 905 42.30 -21.22 -25.07
N ALA A 906 43.34 -20.48 -24.68
CA ALA A 906 44.70 -20.70 -25.15
C ALA A 906 44.80 -20.85 -26.69
N GLY A 907 44.08 -19.99 -27.43
CA GLY A 907 44.04 -19.97 -28.90
C GLY A 907 43.19 -21.06 -29.55
N ARG A 908 42.45 -21.87 -28.78
CA ARG A 908 41.51 -22.88 -29.29
C ARG A 908 40.07 -22.46 -29.00
N VAL A 909 39.19 -22.61 -29.99
CA VAL A 909 37.75 -22.41 -29.81
C VAL A 909 37.12 -23.68 -29.24
N LEU A 910 36.39 -23.52 -28.14
CA LEU A 910 35.64 -24.58 -27.46
C LEU A 910 34.16 -24.21 -27.44
N SER A 911 33.28 -25.16 -27.75
CA SER A 911 31.84 -25.01 -27.57
C SER A 911 31.42 -25.58 -26.22
N LEU A 912 30.87 -24.74 -25.36
CA LEU A 912 30.32 -25.11 -24.05
C LEU A 912 28.79 -25.04 -24.11
N ASN A 913 28.14 -26.08 -23.61
CA ASN A 913 26.68 -26.08 -23.51
C ASN A 913 26.27 -25.41 -22.20
N VAL A 914 25.43 -24.39 -22.28
CA VAL A 914 24.77 -23.73 -21.15
C VAL A 914 23.38 -24.36 -20.97
N PRO A 915 23.03 -24.90 -19.79
CA PRO A 915 21.74 -25.53 -19.58
C PRO A 915 20.59 -24.51 -19.61
N PRO A 916 19.33 -24.97 -19.67
CA PRO A 916 18.20 -24.12 -19.33
C PRO A 916 18.40 -23.39 -17.99
N GLY A 917 18.02 -22.12 -17.93
CA GLY A 917 18.16 -21.27 -16.74
C GLY A 917 19.40 -20.37 -16.78
N ARG A 918 19.63 -19.65 -15.68
CA ARG A 918 20.76 -18.72 -15.54
C ARG A 918 22.09 -19.47 -15.53
N LEU A 919 23.07 -18.95 -16.28
CA LEU A 919 24.47 -19.33 -16.10
C LEU A 919 25.04 -18.50 -14.95
N ASP A 920 24.97 -19.01 -13.73
CA ASP A 920 25.45 -18.29 -12.55
C ASP A 920 26.97 -18.48 -12.35
N GLY A 921 27.55 -17.55 -11.59
CA GLY A 921 28.91 -17.69 -11.10
C GLY A 921 30.01 -17.30 -12.09
N LEU A 922 29.71 -16.47 -13.10
CA LEU A 922 30.73 -15.83 -13.92
C LEU A 922 30.95 -14.38 -13.47
N GLU A 923 32.20 -14.04 -13.21
CA GLU A 923 32.60 -12.63 -13.16
C GLU A 923 33.30 -12.27 -14.46
N LEU A 924 32.81 -11.22 -15.11
CA LEU A 924 33.20 -10.84 -16.46
C LEU A 924 33.88 -9.47 -16.48
N VAL A 925 34.86 -9.34 -17.37
CA VAL A 925 35.61 -8.10 -17.58
C VAL A 925 35.85 -7.88 -19.07
N GLU A 926 35.90 -6.63 -19.49
CA GLU A 926 36.54 -6.26 -20.75
C GLU A 926 38.04 -6.52 -20.64
N ARG A 927 38.65 -7.14 -21.66
CA ARG A 927 40.10 -7.37 -21.72
C ARG A 927 40.63 -6.93 -23.08
N VAL A 928 41.58 -6.00 -23.07
CA VAL A 928 42.28 -5.53 -24.27
C VAL A 928 43.27 -6.60 -24.69
N SER A 929 43.23 -6.98 -25.97
CA SER A 929 44.14 -7.98 -26.52
C SER A 929 45.53 -7.34 -26.66
N THR A 930 46.55 -7.86 -25.98
CA THR A 930 47.93 -7.46 -26.26
C THR A 930 48.33 -8.04 -27.62
N PRO A 931 48.84 -7.24 -28.58
CA PRO A 931 49.42 -7.81 -29.78
C PRO A 931 50.56 -8.74 -29.36
N ALA A 932 50.54 -9.98 -29.89
CA ALA A 932 51.58 -10.96 -29.64
C ALA A 932 52.94 -10.30 -29.84
N ARG A 933 53.75 -10.24 -28.77
CA ARG A 933 55.13 -9.80 -28.86
C ARG A 933 55.77 -10.71 -29.90
N ALA A 934 56.15 -10.15 -31.05
CA ALA A 934 56.88 -10.90 -32.07
C ALA A 934 58.03 -11.62 -31.37
N PRO A 935 58.22 -12.94 -31.63
CA PRO A 935 59.29 -13.68 -30.99
C PRO A 935 60.60 -12.94 -31.28
N ALA A 936 61.35 -12.64 -30.22
CA ALA A 936 62.66 -12.00 -30.35
C ALA A 936 63.47 -12.82 -31.35
N THR A 937 63.79 -12.22 -32.50
CA THR A 937 64.64 -12.84 -33.50
C THR A 937 66.04 -12.97 -32.93
N ARG A 938 66.36 -14.22 -32.56
CA ARG A 938 67.66 -14.84 -32.25
C ARG A 938 68.57 -14.20 -31.21
#